data_AF-A0A2V9HIW8-F1
#
_entry.id   AF-A0A2V9HIW8-F1
#
_cell.length_a   1.000
_cell.length_b   1.000
_cell.length_c   1.000
_cell.angle_alpha   90.00
_cell.angle_beta   90.00
_cell.angle_gamma   90.00
#
_symmetry.space_group_name_H-M   'P 1'
#
loop_
_entity.id
_entity.type
_entity.pdbx_description
1 polymer ?
#
loop_
_entity_poly.entity_id
_entity_poly.type
_entity_poly.pdbx_seq_one_letter_code
_entity_poly.pdbx_strand_id
1 'polypeptide(L)'
;METPNDTQIKVPYNRDLKALEDVLAAVRRPGDFFVRGALETPMPRVEIDGVGVISFPLLDSQIQDIIKHAERAPYGRGGETILDTSVRNTWQLAPGKVRIGGKSWGRSFQLILSTVTDGLGCTGTDISAEFYKLLVYEEGGFFLPHRDTEKTNGMFGTLTIVLPSVHCGGELVIRHAKREVTVDLSNPETSELTFAAFYADCEHAIKPITQGSRVCLTYNLLQRRPGKKNKPITAPLYDSEADRAEEILEQTFQKSGAPAKLAWLLEHQYSPAGLSFSGLKGRDAALAKVVRHAARRAKCALHLGIVHIEESGSAEPCFDMDEGRARRWGGHYDGDDMVEDAATNDDEFEVIEVSDSSRHIDQWIDTNDHAVEFGSVPIEDREILPAGALDGAAPDQQRLTEATGNEGASFERSYHRTALVIWPQHRFVDVLLQAGPAAALPYFKDRVQASNSLSVPAADHQTVDFIAERIIAVWEDTANGGYRDRGKESDRSDMIALLGQLADAPLLDRFIAGVVTREYDGSENEAMAANVQLLGPIQAGQLLSHLAIENMRWSPTECVHLLSQLTRKLGLEPTADWIVALREIGGAIVGALPDLKHRQPDQPDRDWWPTRKAKPVDGSMVADLLETLAALNASTLRDAACKSIAANPKMFDPATLIVPALQLLGERNGDAVLSDKEFQRLCGHSAEFLLARSERPPESPKDWRQDVKMVCRCEDCRELQAFALDPATQTHRFRVKKERRQHLHQQIDGHRLDMTHVTVRTGSPQTLVCSKTRATYERQRRQYNEDLASMAALCPLVRETDGDLENLRARMNAARQRRSQAKSAAT
;
A
#
# COMPACT_ATOMS: atom_id res chain seq x y z
N MET A 1 11.89 34.36 -31.89
CA MET A 1 11.66 32.94 -31.59
C MET A 1 11.99 32.80 -30.13
N GLU A 2 10.97 32.71 -29.29
CA GLU A 2 11.13 32.48 -27.85
C GLU A 2 11.76 31.09 -27.68
N THR A 3 12.91 31.03 -27.01
CA THR A 3 13.51 29.78 -26.55
C THR A 3 12.54 29.09 -25.60
N PRO A 4 12.21 27.79 -25.78
CA PRO A 4 11.38 27.06 -24.82
C PRO A 4 12.05 27.12 -23.45
N ASN A 5 11.28 27.44 -22.41
CA ASN A 5 11.75 27.40 -21.04
C ASN A 5 11.91 25.92 -20.64
N ASP A 6 13.12 25.35 -20.77
CA ASP A 6 13.41 23.92 -20.52
C ASP A 6 13.35 23.52 -19.03
N THR A 7 12.95 24.45 -18.16
CA THR A 7 12.73 24.23 -16.72
C THR A 7 11.32 23.74 -16.38
N GLN A 8 10.38 23.65 -17.33
CA GLN A 8 8.98 23.30 -17.04
C GLN A 8 8.68 21.79 -17.13
N ILE A 9 7.92 21.29 -16.15
CA ILE A 9 7.39 19.92 -16.10
C ILE A 9 6.44 19.65 -17.27
N LYS A 10 6.56 18.48 -17.90
CA LYS A 10 5.66 18.07 -19.00
C LYS A 10 4.55 17.20 -18.45
N VAL A 11 3.45 17.85 -18.04
CA VAL A 11 2.26 17.15 -17.54
C VAL A 11 1.20 16.98 -18.64
N PRO A 12 0.73 15.75 -18.92
CA PRO A 12 -0.31 15.48 -19.92
C PRO A 12 -1.72 15.81 -19.38
N TYR A 13 -2.01 17.11 -19.20
CA TYR A 13 -3.32 17.59 -18.73
C TYR A 13 -4.48 17.19 -19.65
N ASN A 14 -5.66 17.04 -19.07
CA ASN A 14 -6.89 16.87 -19.84
C ASN A 14 -7.32 18.21 -20.47
N ARG A 15 -7.15 18.35 -21.79
CA ARG A 15 -7.53 19.57 -22.53
C ARG A 15 -8.98 19.57 -23.04
N ASP A 16 -9.68 18.45 -22.92
CA ASP A 16 -11.02 18.27 -23.48
C ASP A 16 -12.13 18.70 -22.50
N LEU A 17 -11.78 18.90 -21.22
CA LEU A 17 -12.71 19.26 -20.15
C LEU A 17 -12.65 20.74 -19.75
N LYS A 18 -12.29 21.61 -20.69
CA LYS A 18 -12.31 23.08 -20.47
C LYS A 18 -13.65 23.60 -19.95
N ALA A 19 -14.77 23.01 -20.37
CA ALA A 19 -16.08 23.38 -19.84
C ALA A 19 -16.23 23.11 -18.33
N LEU A 20 -15.66 22.01 -17.83
CA LEU A 20 -15.62 21.72 -16.40
C LEU A 20 -14.70 22.72 -15.68
N GLU A 21 -13.56 23.04 -16.31
CA GLU A 21 -12.64 24.04 -15.79
C GLU A 21 -13.28 25.41 -15.63
N ASP A 22 -14.00 25.88 -16.66
CA ASP A 22 -14.68 27.18 -16.65
C ASP A 22 -15.78 27.24 -15.57
N VAL A 23 -16.51 26.13 -15.36
CA VAL A 23 -17.53 26.02 -14.31
C VAL A 23 -16.90 26.09 -12.93
N LEU A 24 -15.83 25.32 -12.68
CA LEU A 24 -15.14 25.30 -11.39
C LEU A 24 -14.25 26.54 -11.17
N ALA A 25 -13.86 27.27 -12.22
CA ALA A 25 -13.23 28.59 -12.15
C ALA A 25 -14.15 29.67 -11.58
N ALA A 26 -15.47 29.51 -11.73
CA ALA A 26 -16.45 30.42 -11.14
C ALA A 26 -16.58 30.26 -9.61
N VAL A 27 -16.15 29.11 -9.06
CA VAL A 27 -16.19 28.80 -7.63
C VAL A 27 -15.01 29.48 -6.93
N ARG A 28 -15.32 30.41 -6.01
CA ARG A 28 -14.32 31.33 -5.43
C ARG A 28 -14.24 31.31 -3.90
N ARG A 29 -15.34 31.04 -3.19
CA ARG A 29 -15.41 31.21 -1.72
C ARG A 29 -16.15 30.06 -1.04
N PRO A 30 -15.68 29.56 0.11
CA PRO A 30 -16.23 28.35 0.74
C PRO A 30 -17.48 28.60 1.59
N GLY A 31 -17.97 29.84 1.63
CA GLY A 31 -19.09 30.25 2.49
C GLY A 31 -20.42 29.59 2.13
N ASP A 32 -21.35 29.63 3.07
CA ASP A 32 -22.75 29.31 2.82
C ASP A 32 -23.62 30.58 2.95
N PHE A 33 -24.89 30.53 2.56
CA PHE A 33 -25.80 31.69 2.64
C PHE A 33 -26.16 32.08 4.10
N PHE A 34 -25.84 31.22 5.06
CA PHE A 34 -25.98 31.47 6.49
C PHE A 34 -24.92 30.72 7.30
N VAL A 35 -24.74 31.14 8.55
CA VAL A 35 -23.92 30.47 9.56
C VAL A 35 -24.65 30.52 10.89
N ARG A 36 -24.57 29.43 11.67
CA ARG A 36 -25.04 29.37 13.05
C ARG A 36 -23.88 29.00 13.97
N GLY A 37 -23.93 29.44 15.21
CA GLY A 37 -22.96 29.05 16.22
C GLY A 37 -23.46 29.28 17.64
N ALA A 38 -22.73 28.71 18.58
CA ALA A 38 -22.88 28.92 20.00
C ALA A 38 -21.51 29.23 20.61
N LEU A 39 -21.49 30.07 21.64
CA LEU A 39 -20.26 30.45 22.34
C LEU A 39 -20.51 30.44 23.84
N GLU A 40 -19.82 29.56 24.55
CA GLU A 40 -19.67 29.65 26.01
C GLU A 40 -18.78 30.84 26.36
N THR A 41 -19.31 31.79 27.13
CA THR A 41 -18.58 33.02 27.47
C THR A 41 -19.07 33.62 28.78
N PRO A 42 -18.19 34.33 29.53
CA PRO A 42 -18.67 35.28 30.52
C PRO A 42 -19.70 36.22 29.89
N MET A 43 -20.86 36.34 30.52
CA MET A 43 -21.97 37.11 29.95
C MET A 43 -21.63 38.60 29.78
N PRO A 44 -22.07 39.24 28.67
CA PRO A 44 -21.83 40.65 28.45
C PRO A 44 -22.54 41.50 29.50
N ARG A 45 -21.96 42.64 29.86
CA ARG A 45 -22.70 43.67 30.61
C ARG A 45 -23.57 44.43 29.61
N VAL A 46 -24.88 44.23 29.68
CA VAL A 46 -25.87 44.98 28.88
C VAL A 46 -26.60 45.96 29.79
N GLU A 47 -26.56 47.23 29.43
CA GLU A 47 -27.22 48.32 30.16
C GLU A 47 -28.17 49.05 29.22
N ILE A 48 -29.40 49.28 29.67
CA ILE A 48 -30.47 49.92 28.89
C ILE A 48 -30.86 51.23 29.59
N ASP A 49 -30.87 52.33 28.83
CA ASP A 49 -31.26 53.64 29.36
C ASP A 49 -32.71 53.60 29.88
N GLY A 50 -32.91 53.93 31.16
CA GLY A 50 -34.20 53.89 31.85
C GLY A 50 -34.49 52.60 32.61
N VAL A 51 -33.80 51.49 32.30
CA VAL A 51 -33.95 50.19 32.99
C VAL A 51 -32.74 49.87 33.87
N GLY A 52 -31.53 50.24 33.44
CA GLY A 52 -30.27 49.91 34.09
C GLY A 52 -29.61 48.65 33.53
N VAL A 53 -28.78 48.00 34.34
CA VAL A 53 -28.05 46.78 33.94
C VAL A 53 -28.99 45.57 34.04
N ILE A 54 -29.08 44.78 32.96
CA ILE A 54 -29.89 43.56 32.92
C ILE A 54 -29.10 42.34 33.41
N SER A 55 -29.83 41.31 33.87
CA SER A 55 -29.27 40.06 34.37
C SER A 55 -29.60 38.91 33.42
N PHE A 56 -28.81 37.83 33.48
CA PHE A 56 -29.02 36.61 32.70
C PHE A 56 -29.31 35.42 33.63
N PRO A 57 -30.24 34.53 33.29
CA PRO A 57 -31.18 34.65 32.17
C PRO A 57 -32.16 35.81 32.40
N LEU A 58 -32.62 36.46 31.33
CA LEU A 58 -33.58 37.55 31.44
C LEU A 58 -34.90 37.02 32.01
N LEU A 59 -35.30 37.57 33.14
CA LEU A 59 -36.59 37.28 33.78
C LEU A 59 -37.70 38.11 33.13
N ASP A 60 -38.93 37.59 33.14
CA ASP A 60 -40.10 38.27 32.56
C ASP A 60 -40.31 39.68 33.12
N SER A 61 -40.04 39.91 34.41
CA SER A 61 -40.12 41.24 35.02
C SER A 61 -39.17 42.25 34.36
N GLN A 62 -37.93 41.84 34.09
CA GLN A 62 -36.94 42.67 33.39
C GLN A 62 -37.36 42.91 31.94
N ILE A 63 -37.90 41.89 31.27
CA ILE A 63 -38.38 42.00 29.89
C ILE A 63 -39.54 43.00 29.79
N GLN A 64 -40.48 42.96 30.73
CA GLN A 64 -41.58 43.93 30.78
C GLN A 64 -41.08 45.36 31.05
N ASP A 65 -40.04 45.53 31.87
CA ASP A 65 -39.41 46.84 32.05
C ASP A 65 -38.70 47.33 30.78
N ILE A 66 -38.04 46.44 30.04
CA ILE A 66 -37.47 46.75 28.71
C ILE A 66 -38.56 47.21 27.74
N ILE A 67 -39.70 46.51 27.72
CA ILE A 67 -40.82 46.81 26.82
C ILE A 67 -41.40 48.21 27.10
N LYS A 68 -41.48 48.65 28.36
CA LYS A 68 -41.95 50.01 28.71
C LYS A 68 -41.11 51.12 28.07
N HIS A 69 -39.85 50.85 27.77
CA HIS A 69 -38.93 51.80 27.14
C HIS A 69 -38.70 51.54 25.65
N ALA A 70 -39.27 50.44 25.12
CA ALA A 70 -39.21 50.03 23.74
C ALA A 70 -40.40 50.57 22.93
N GLU A 71 -40.26 50.53 21.62
CA GLU A 71 -41.32 50.88 20.68
C GLU A 71 -41.66 49.67 19.81
N ARG A 72 -42.87 49.64 19.24
CA ARG A 72 -43.24 48.59 18.29
C ARG A 72 -42.38 48.70 17.04
N ALA A 73 -41.79 47.59 16.62
CA ALA A 73 -40.85 47.57 15.52
C ALA A 73 -41.61 47.70 14.18
N PRO A 74 -41.36 48.74 13.37
CA PRO A 74 -42.02 48.88 12.08
C PRO A 74 -41.40 47.94 11.03
N TYR A 75 -42.04 47.83 9.87
CA TYR A 75 -41.50 47.16 8.68
C TYR A 75 -41.64 48.06 7.44
N GLY A 76 -40.81 47.81 6.42
CA GLY A 76 -40.82 48.57 5.18
C GLY A 76 -41.73 47.94 4.11
N ARG A 77 -42.57 48.74 3.46
CA ARG A 77 -43.37 48.34 2.29
C ARG A 77 -43.20 49.36 1.18
N GLY A 78 -42.44 49.02 0.12
CA GLY A 78 -42.32 49.86 -1.07
C GLY A 78 -41.76 51.27 -0.86
N GLY A 79 -40.90 51.47 0.14
CA GLY A 79 -40.31 52.78 0.51
C GLY A 79 -40.94 53.45 1.73
N GLU A 80 -42.11 52.98 2.18
CA GLU A 80 -42.80 53.51 3.37
C GLU A 80 -42.55 52.63 4.61
N THR A 81 -42.43 53.25 5.78
CA THR A 81 -42.26 52.57 7.07
C THR A 81 -43.62 52.46 7.77
N ILE A 82 -44.16 51.25 7.89
CA ILE A 82 -45.53 50.97 8.37
C ILE A 82 -45.49 50.13 9.65
N LEU A 83 -46.40 50.41 10.57
CA LEU A 83 -46.62 49.63 11.79
C LEU A 83 -47.84 48.71 11.60
N ASP A 84 -47.60 47.41 11.41
CA ASP A 84 -48.63 46.37 11.26
C ASP A 84 -48.25 45.12 12.06
N THR A 85 -48.98 44.87 13.14
CA THR A 85 -48.73 43.75 14.05
C THR A 85 -49.14 42.40 13.47
N SER A 86 -49.88 42.37 12.34
CA SER A 86 -50.17 41.13 11.61
C SER A 86 -49.00 40.66 10.74
N VAL A 87 -48.06 41.57 10.42
CA VAL A 87 -46.85 41.27 9.63
C VAL A 87 -45.63 41.10 10.54
N ARG A 88 -45.51 41.96 11.56
CA ARG A 88 -44.39 41.96 12.49
C ARG A 88 -44.87 42.27 13.90
N ASN A 89 -44.80 41.28 14.78
CA ASN A 89 -45.13 41.43 16.19
C ASN A 89 -43.84 41.38 17.03
N THR A 90 -43.19 42.54 17.21
CA THR A 90 -41.90 42.66 17.91
C THR A 90 -41.74 44.06 18.52
N TRP A 91 -41.03 44.16 19.63
CA TRP A 91 -40.56 45.42 20.20
C TRP A 91 -39.10 45.67 19.85
N GLN A 92 -38.70 46.94 19.69
CA GLN A 92 -37.32 47.31 19.41
C GLN A 92 -36.81 48.44 20.30
N LEU A 93 -35.51 48.40 20.59
CA LEU A 93 -34.74 49.50 21.16
C LEU A 93 -33.65 49.92 20.17
N ALA A 94 -33.55 51.23 19.93
CA ALA A 94 -32.53 51.84 19.08
C ALA A 94 -31.11 51.71 19.69
N PRO A 95 -30.04 51.72 18.88
CA PRO A 95 -28.66 51.56 19.33
C PRO A 95 -28.25 52.49 20.47
N GLY A 96 -28.65 53.76 20.40
CA GLY A 96 -28.28 54.77 21.40
C GLY A 96 -28.81 54.51 22.80
N LYS A 97 -29.84 53.65 22.96
CA LYS A 97 -30.44 53.31 24.26
C LYS A 97 -29.79 52.10 24.94
N VAL A 98 -28.87 51.40 24.27
CA VAL A 98 -28.30 50.13 24.75
C VAL A 98 -26.78 50.21 24.75
N ARG A 99 -26.16 49.99 25.90
CA ARG A 99 -24.70 49.92 26.06
C ARG A 99 -24.29 48.49 26.36
N ILE A 100 -23.42 47.94 25.51
CA ILE A 100 -22.94 46.56 25.61
C ILE A 100 -21.45 46.60 25.92
N GLY A 101 -21.02 45.90 26.95
CA GLY A 101 -19.63 45.86 27.37
C GLY A 101 -19.32 44.69 28.29
N GLY A 102 -18.37 44.88 29.20
CA GLY A 102 -17.80 43.83 30.04
C GLY A 102 -16.38 43.48 29.63
N LYS A 103 -15.55 43.06 30.60
CA LYS A 103 -14.10 42.88 30.40
C LYS A 103 -13.79 41.89 29.27
N SER A 104 -14.60 40.84 29.11
CA SER A 104 -14.39 39.78 28.11
C SER A 104 -15.16 39.99 26.81
N TRP A 105 -16.15 40.89 26.77
CA TRP A 105 -17.08 41.00 25.63
C TRP A 105 -16.38 41.33 24.32
N GLY A 106 -15.40 42.23 24.34
CA GLY A 106 -14.62 42.55 23.14
C GLY A 106 -13.96 41.32 22.53
N ARG A 107 -13.39 40.43 23.35
CA ARG A 107 -12.80 39.17 22.88
C ARG A 107 -13.87 38.19 22.39
N SER A 108 -14.94 37.99 23.17
CA SER A 108 -16.02 37.06 22.82
C SER A 108 -16.73 37.46 21.52
N PHE A 109 -16.98 38.75 21.33
CA PHE A 109 -17.57 39.27 20.10
C PHE A 109 -16.66 39.10 18.88
N GLN A 110 -15.34 39.26 19.05
CA GLN A 110 -14.39 38.97 17.97
C GLN A 110 -14.36 37.49 17.60
N LEU A 111 -14.52 36.57 18.57
CA LEU A 111 -14.67 35.14 18.29
C LEU A 111 -15.95 34.86 17.48
N ILE A 112 -17.09 35.44 17.88
CA ILE A 112 -18.35 35.33 17.13
C ILE A 112 -18.16 35.87 15.71
N LEU A 113 -17.57 37.06 15.55
CA LEU A 113 -17.36 37.69 14.26
C LEU A 113 -16.39 36.89 13.37
N SER A 114 -15.36 36.26 13.94
CA SER A 114 -14.47 35.35 13.22
C SER A 114 -15.25 34.15 12.68
N THR A 115 -16.01 33.45 13.54
CA THR A 115 -16.85 32.32 13.13
C THR A 115 -17.85 32.72 12.05
N VAL A 116 -18.45 33.90 12.16
CA VAL A 116 -19.38 34.44 11.16
C VAL A 116 -18.68 34.72 9.84
N THR A 117 -17.51 35.35 9.90
CA THR A 117 -16.69 35.69 8.72
C THR A 117 -16.28 34.43 7.97
N ASP A 118 -15.86 33.40 8.70
CA ASP A 118 -15.44 32.12 8.13
C ASP A 118 -16.63 31.33 7.57
N GLY A 119 -17.74 31.26 8.30
CA GLY A 119 -18.94 30.54 7.88
C GLY A 119 -19.63 31.15 6.65
N LEU A 120 -19.64 32.48 6.53
CA LEU A 120 -20.08 33.18 5.32
C LEU A 120 -18.99 33.21 4.24
N GLY A 121 -17.82 32.59 4.43
CA GLY A 121 -16.76 32.52 3.42
C GLY A 121 -16.19 33.88 3.02
N CYS A 122 -16.15 34.80 3.97
CA CYS A 122 -15.65 36.16 3.78
C CYS A 122 -14.25 36.36 4.41
N THR A 123 -13.58 35.27 4.81
CA THR A 123 -12.21 35.26 5.33
C THR A 123 -11.25 36.04 4.41
N GLY A 124 -10.41 36.89 4.99
CA GLY A 124 -9.52 37.80 4.25
C GLY A 124 -10.17 39.11 3.79
N THR A 125 -11.45 39.31 4.07
CA THR A 125 -12.14 40.60 3.84
C THR A 125 -12.17 41.42 5.13
N ASP A 126 -11.97 42.74 5.04
CA ASP A 126 -12.10 43.66 6.19
C ASP A 126 -13.58 43.84 6.56
N ILE A 127 -14.08 42.98 7.43
CA ILE A 127 -15.47 42.93 7.89
C ILE A 127 -15.59 43.60 9.26
N SER A 128 -16.69 44.31 9.46
CA SER A 128 -17.09 44.75 10.79
C SER A 128 -18.58 44.59 11.02
N ALA A 129 -18.97 44.50 12.28
CA ALA A 129 -20.35 44.44 12.69
C ALA A 129 -20.74 45.73 13.42
N GLU A 130 -21.80 46.40 12.96
CA GLU A 130 -22.36 47.60 13.58
C GLU A 130 -23.65 47.23 14.31
N PHE A 131 -23.77 47.59 15.59
CA PHE A 131 -24.97 47.29 16.37
C PHE A 131 -26.16 48.08 15.82
N TYR A 132 -27.23 47.37 15.44
CA TYR A 132 -28.39 47.96 14.78
C TYR A 132 -29.59 48.12 15.71
N LYS A 133 -29.93 47.10 16.50
CA LYS A 133 -31.03 47.19 17.49
C LYS A 133 -31.07 45.99 18.42
N LEU A 134 -31.75 46.18 19.56
CA LEU A 134 -32.21 45.09 20.40
C LEU A 134 -33.68 44.82 20.08
N LEU A 135 -34.04 43.55 19.91
CA LEU A 135 -35.40 43.09 19.64
C LEU A 135 -35.92 42.22 20.79
N VAL A 136 -37.18 42.42 21.14
CA VAL A 136 -37.92 41.59 22.10
C VAL A 136 -39.15 41.01 21.41
N TYR A 137 -39.22 39.68 21.36
CA TYR A 137 -40.39 38.93 20.92
C TYR A 137 -41.05 38.33 22.16
N GLU A 138 -42.25 38.81 22.48
CA GLU A 138 -43.10 38.19 23.52
C GLU A 138 -43.80 36.94 22.98
N GLU A 139 -44.55 36.25 23.82
CA GLU A 139 -45.46 35.17 23.41
C GLU A 139 -46.40 35.64 22.29
N GLY A 140 -46.51 34.84 21.23
CA GLY A 140 -47.21 35.20 19.99
C GLY A 140 -46.46 36.20 19.10
N GLY A 141 -45.24 36.62 19.46
CA GLY A 141 -44.36 37.44 18.65
C GLY A 141 -43.82 36.67 17.44
N PHE A 142 -43.76 37.31 16.27
CA PHE A 142 -43.27 36.70 15.03
C PHE A 142 -42.81 37.77 14.03
N PHE A 143 -42.18 37.34 12.95
CA PHE A 143 -41.96 38.18 11.78
C PHE A 143 -42.11 37.35 10.50
N LEU A 144 -43.06 37.75 9.64
CA LEU A 144 -43.31 37.09 8.36
C LEU A 144 -42.08 37.11 7.43
N PRO A 145 -42.04 36.23 6.42
CA PRO A 145 -40.95 36.18 5.45
C PRO A 145 -40.69 37.54 4.78
N HIS A 146 -39.43 37.99 4.84
CA HIS A 146 -38.98 39.26 4.25
C HIS A 146 -37.48 39.21 3.94
N ARG A 147 -36.99 40.18 3.16
CA ARG A 147 -35.55 40.37 2.89
C ARG A 147 -35.06 41.64 3.56
N ASP A 148 -33.81 41.62 4.01
CA ASP A 148 -33.19 42.84 4.53
C ASP A 148 -32.80 43.75 3.37
N THR A 149 -33.13 45.04 3.48
CA THR A 149 -32.58 46.07 2.60
C THR A 149 -31.25 46.56 3.13
N GLU A 150 -30.38 47.03 2.23
CA GLU A 150 -29.14 47.71 2.62
C GLU A 150 -29.50 48.98 3.43
N LYS A 151 -29.13 48.99 4.72
CA LYS A 151 -29.44 50.09 5.65
C LYS A 151 -28.29 51.09 5.78
N THR A 152 -27.07 50.61 5.56
CA THR A 152 -25.82 51.37 5.63
C THR A 152 -24.95 50.94 4.46
N ASN A 153 -24.22 51.87 3.85
CA ASN A 153 -23.34 51.59 2.72
C ASN A 153 -22.34 50.47 3.06
N GLY A 154 -22.31 49.43 2.23
CA GLY A 154 -21.43 48.27 2.41
C GLY A 154 -22.00 47.18 3.31
N MET A 155 -23.28 47.28 3.70
CA MET A 155 -23.98 46.20 4.41
C MET A 155 -24.23 45.03 3.45
N PHE A 156 -23.77 43.85 3.84
CA PHE A 156 -23.95 42.62 3.05
C PHE A 156 -24.73 41.53 3.79
N GLY A 157 -24.93 41.67 5.10
CA GLY A 157 -25.63 40.67 5.89
C GLY A 157 -26.04 41.16 7.26
N THR A 158 -26.72 40.27 7.98
CA THR A 158 -27.26 40.50 9.32
C THR A 158 -26.73 39.43 10.26
N LEU A 159 -26.24 39.83 11.44
CA LEU A 159 -25.87 38.94 12.54
C LEU A 159 -26.87 39.14 13.68
N THR A 160 -27.51 38.06 14.12
CA THR A 160 -28.40 38.04 15.28
C THR A 160 -27.77 37.20 16.38
N ILE A 161 -27.59 37.78 17.57
CA ILE A 161 -27.13 37.10 18.78
C ILE A 161 -28.32 37.05 19.75
N VAL A 162 -28.75 35.84 20.14
CA VAL A 162 -29.82 35.67 21.12
C VAL A 162 -29.21 35.71 22.51
N LEU A 163 -29.80 36.53 23.38
CA LEU A 163 -29.42 36.66 24.76
C LEU A 163 -30.14 35.60 25.60
N PRO A 164 -29.53 35.04 26.65
CA PRO A 164 -30.16 34.01 27.47
C PRO A 164 -31.50 34.48 28.05
N SER A 165 -32.60 33.96 27.51
CA SER A 165 -33.97 34.19 27.97
C SER A 165 -34.79 32.92 27.80
N VAL A 166 -35.72 32.67 28.73
CA VAL A 166 -36.56 31.47 28.69
C VAL A 166 -37.64 31.67 27.62
N HIS A 167 -37.62 30.84 26.58
CA HIS A 167 -38.60 30.87 25.50
C HIS A 167 -38.70 29.53 24.75
N CYS A 168 -39.85 29.29 24.13
CA CYS A 168 -40.11 28.19 23.20
C CYS A 168 -40.60 28.74 21.85
N GLY A 169 -40.23 28.07 20.75
CA GLY A 169 -40.49 28.57 19.39
C GLY A 169 -39.58 29.74 19.02
N GLY A 170 -39.95 30.50 17.99
CA GLY A 170 -39.11 31.62 17.54
C GLY A 170 -37.97 31.25 16.59
N GLU A 171 -38.01 30.05 16.01
CA GLU A 171 -36.97 29.58 15.11
C GLU A 171 -36.80 30.52 13.92
N LEU A 172 -35.55 30.77 13.54
CA LEU A 172 -35.17 31.58 12.40
C LEU A 172 -35.22 30.70 11.16
N VAL A 173 -36.14 30.98 10.25
CA VAL A 173 -36.22 30.34 8.93
C VAL A 173 -35.48 31.22 7.94
N ILE A 174 -34.52 30.67 7.21
CA ILE A 174 -33.72 31.37 6.20
C ILE A 174 -33.86 30.63 4.88
N ARG A 175 -34.19 31.38 3.82
CA ARG A 175 -34.38 30.90 2.45
C ARG A 175 -33.49 31.66 1.50
N HIS A 176 -32.77 30.90 0.68
CA HIS A 176 -31.98 31.45 -0.42
C HIS A 176 -32.02 30.48 -1.60
N ALA A 177 -32.40 30.99 -2.78
CA ALA A 177 -32.70 30.18 -3.96
C ALA A 177 -33.65 28.99 -3.67
N LYS A 178 -33.21 27.75 -3.88
CA LYS A 178 -34.01 26.52 -3.66
C LYS A 178 -33.81 25.90 -2.26
N ARG A 179 -33.02 26.54 -1.40
CA ARG A 179 -32.63 26.02 -0.07
C ARG A 179 -33.41 26.75 1.03
N GLU A 180 -33.95 25.98 1.98
CA GLU A 180 -34.58 26.48 3.21
C GLU A 180 -33.90 25.81 4.40
N VAL A 181 -33.56 26.60 5.42
CA VAL A 181 -33.07 26.09 6.70
C VAL A 181 -33.90 26.69 7.84
N THR A 182 -34.19 25.87 8.86
CA THR A 182 -34.76 26.33 10.13
C THR A 182 -33.68 26.20 11.20
N VAL A 183 -33.36 27.32 11.85
CA VAL A 183 -32.32 27.40 12.88
C VAL A 183 -32.99 27.68 14.22
N ASP A 184 -32.80 26.76 15.17
CA ASP A 184 -33.09 27.00 16.57
C ASP A 184 -31.93 27.80 17.21
N LEU A 185 -32.28 28.89 17.88
CA LEU A 185 -31.36 29.79 18.56
C LEU A 185 -31.70 29.92 20.06
N SER A 186 -32.40 28.93 20.63
CA SER A 186 -32.61 28.82 22.06
C SER A 186 -31.27 28.67 22.82
N ASN A 187 -31.20 29.20 24.05
CA ASN A 187 -30.02 29.10 24.91
C ASN A 187 -30.29 28.04 25.98
N PRO A 188 -29.75 26.80 25.86
CA PRO A 188 -29.90 25.78 26.88
C PRO A 188 -29.24 26.18 28.21
N GLU A 189 -28.13 26.93 28.16
CA GLU A 189 -27.41 27.41 29.35
C GLU A 189 -27.32 28.93 29.45
N THR A 190 -27.27 29.43 30.68
CA THR A 190 -27.16 30.87 30.99
C THR A 190 -25.80 31.48 30.64
N SER A 191 -24.78 30.64 30.45
CA SER A 191 -23.40 30.95 30.08
C SER A 191 -23.12 30.84 28.58
N GLU A 192 -24.15 30.55 27.77
CA GLU A 192 -24.01 30.36 26.34
C GLU A 192 -24.75 31.45 25.54
N LEU A 193 -24.08 31.99 24.51
CA LEU A 193 -24.69 32.85 23.50
C LEU A 193 -24.85 32.09 22.19
N THR A 194 -26.06 32.01 21.68
CA THR A 194 -26.36 31.47 20.35
C THR A 194 -26.48 32.61 19.35
N PHE A 195 -26.01 32.37 18.14
CA PHE A 195 -26.05 33.37 17.08
C PHE A 195 -26.26 32.74 15.71
N ALA A 196 -26.83 33.54 14.81
CA ALA A 196 -26.88 33.25 13.39
C ALA A 196 -26.53 34.49 12.59
N ALA A 197 -25.82 34.31 11.48
CA ALA A 197 -25.65 35.36 10.48
C ALA A 197 -26.04 34.86 9.10
N PHE A 198 -26.54 35.76 8.26
CA PHE A 198 -26.98 35.46 6.91
C PHE A 198 -26.84 36.69 6.01
N TYR A 199 -26.80 36.47 4.71
CA TYR A 199 -26.71 37.56 3.74
C TYR A 199 -28.02 38.36 3.63
N ALA A 200 -27.93 39.64 3.32
CA ALA A 200 -29.08 40.53 3.26
C ALA A 200 -30.09 40.14 2.15
N ASP A 201 -29.61 39.47 1.10
CA ASP A 201 -30.43 38.96 -0.01
C ASP A 201 -31.21 37.68 0.33
N CYS A 202 -30.96 37.07 1.49
CA CYS A 202 -31.72 35.94 1.99
C CYS A 202 -33.11 36.39 2.48
N GLU A 203 -34.15 35.66 2.05
CA GLU A 203 -35.46 35.79 2.67
C GLU A 203 -35.42 35.09 4.03
N HIS A 204 -35.93 35.73 5.07
CA HIS A 204 -35.95 35.16 6.40
C HIS A 204 -37.24 35.49 7.14
N ALA A 205 -37.60 34.61 8.08
CA ALA A 205 -38.78 34.73 8.92
C ALA A 205 -38.47 34.25 10.34
N ILE A 206 -39.20 34.78 11.32
CA ILE A 206 -39.19 34.29 12.70
C ILE A 206 -40.53 33.61 12.97
N LYS A 207 -40.50 32.32 13.29
CA LYS A 207 -41.71 31.59 13.70
C LYS A 207 -42.30 32.18 14.99
N PRO A 208 -43.60 31.99 15.27
CA PRO A 208 -44.20 32.47 16.51
C PRO A 208 -43.50 31.95 17.76
N ILE A 209 -43.27 32.82 18.73
CA ILE A 209 -42.91 32.44 20.09
C ILE A 209 -44.14 31.79 20.72
N THR A 210 -44.02 30.54 21.18
CA THR A 210 -45.14 29.81 21.77
C THR A 210 -45.20 29.97 23.28
N GLN A 211 -44.07 30.21 23.94
CA GLN A 211 -43.98 30.46 25.39
C GLN A 211 -42.78 31.36 25.70
N GLY A 212 -42.90 32.18 26.74
CA GLY A 212 -41.81 33.03 27.24
C GLY A 212 -41.50 34.21 26.32
N SER A 213 -40.27 34.71 26.36
CA SER A 213 -39.85 35.87 25.57
C SER A 213 -38.42 35.73 25.05
N ARG A 214 -38.23 36.01 23.75
CA ARG A 214 -36.93 35.97 23.08
C ARG A 214 -36.35 37.36 22.97
N VAL A 215 -35.15 37.56 23.51
CA VAL A 215 -34.42 38.84 23.40
C VAL A 215 -33.16 38.65 22.57
N CYS A 216 -32.95 39.47 21.54
CA CYS A 216 -31.79 39.35 20.69
C CYS A 216 -31.18 40.70 20.29
N LEU A 217 -29.89 40.67 20.01
CA LEU A 217 -29.10 41.79 19.49
C LEU A 217 -28.89 41.57 18.00
N THR A 218 -29.29 42.54 17.19
CA THR A 218 -29.10 42.51 15.74
C THR A 218 -27.99 43.47 15.35
N TYR A 219 -27.06 43.00 14.51
CA TYR A 219 -25.94 43.75 13.96
C TYR A 219 -25.99 43.72 12.43
N ASN A 220 -25.63 44.84 11.79
CA ASN A 220 -25.38 44.91 10.36
C ASN A 220 -23.92 44.49 10.09
N LEU A 221 -23.70 43.55 9.18
CA LEU A 221 -22.37 43.15 8.73
C LEU A 221 -21.94 44.03 7.56
N LEU A 222 -20.82 44.73 7.73
CA LEU A 222 -20.30 45.76 6.83
C LEU A 222 -18.93 45.38 6.28
N GLN A 223 -18.69 45.71 5.01
CA GLN A 223 -17.37 45.69 4.38
C GLN A 223 -16.69 47.08 4.49
N ARG A 224 -15.61 47.22 5.28
CA ARG A 224 -15.00 48.54 5.60
C ARG A 224 -14.24 49.20 4.45
N ARG A 225 -13.84 48.45 3.42
CA ARG A 225 -13.11 48.96 2.24
C ARG A 225 -13.64 48.36 0.93
N PRO A 226 -14.79 48.81 0.42
CA PRO A 226 -15.18 48.50 -0.94
C PRO A 226 -14.27 49.32 -1.88
N GLY A 227 -13.19 48.73 -2.38
CA GLY A 227 -12.41 49.38 -3.45
C GLY A 227 -13.33 49.70 -4.63
N LYS A 228 -13.03 50.72 -5.45
CA LYS A 228 -13.81 51.12 -6.64
C LYS A 228 -14.08 49.98 -7.66
N LYS A 229 -13.47 48.80 -7.49
CA LYS A 229 -13.63 47.57 -8.28
C LYS A 229 -14.26 46.38 -7.52
N ASN A 230 -14.58 46.50 -6.23
CA ASN A 230 -15.12 45.39 -5.44
C ASN A 230 -16.64 45.31 -5.58
N LYS A 231 -17.14 44.21 -6.14
CA LYS A 231 -18.57 43.88 -6.17
C LYS A 231 -19.10 43.68 -4.73
N PRO A 232 -20.38 43.98 -4.47
CA PRO A 232 -21.01 43.68 -3.18
C PRO A 232 -20.90 42.19 -2.88
N ILE A 233 -20.65 41.85 -1.61
CA ILE A 233 -20.59 40.45 -1.17
C ILE A 233 -22.02 39.89 -1.18
N THR A 234 -22.29 38.95 -2.09
CA THR A 234 -23.56 38.21 -2.12
C THR A 234 -23.32 36.79 -1.64
N ALA A 235 -24.39 36.11 -1.22
CA ALA A 235 -24.33 34.70 -0.87
C ALA A 235 -23.76 33.89 -2.05
N PRO A 236 -22.78 32.99 -1.80
CA PRO A 236 -22.25 32.12 -2.84
C PRO A 236 -23.34 31.13 -3.27
N LEU A 237 -23.84 31.30 -4.50
CA LEU A 237 -24.74 30.36 -5.17
C LEU A 237 -23.91 29.55 -6.14
N TYR A 238 -23.63 28.30 -5.78
CA TYR A 238 -22.95 27.35 -6.68
C TYR A 238 -23.85 26.17 -7.08
N ASP A 239 -25.15 26.23 -6.82
CA ASP A 239 -26.09 25.18 -7.21
C ASP A 239 -26.13 25.02 -8.74
N SER A 240 -26.09 26.12 -9.49
CA SER A 240 -26.00 26.09 -10.96
C SER A 240 -24.68 25.50 -11.45
N GLU A 241 -23.58 25.80 -10.78
CA GLU A 241 -22.25 25.29 -11.08
C GLU A 241 -22.17 23.80 -10.75
N ALA A 242 -22.79 23.36 -9.65
CA ALA A 242 -22.89 21.97 -9.28
C ALA A 242 -23.77 21.18 -10.27
N ASP A 243 -24.93 21.71 -10.66
CA ASP A 243 -25.81 21.12 -11.68
C ASP A 243 -25.09 20.97 -13.03
N ARG A 244 -24.33 22.00 -13.46
CA ARG A 244 -23.54 21.93 -14.69
C ARG A 244 -22.35 21.00 -14.59
N ALA A 245 -21.66 20.97 -13.45
CA ALA A 245 -20.55 20.06 -13.22
C ALA A 245 -21.02 18.60 -13.22
N GLU A 246 -22.17 18.30 -12.63
CA GLU A 246 -22.83 16.98 -12.69
C GLU A 246 -23.07 16.55 -14.14
N GLU A 247 -23.73 17.40 -14.94
CA GLU A 247 -24.02 17.10 -16.35
C GLU A 247 -22.73 16.82 -17.14
N ILE A 248 -21.68 17.63 -16.92
CA ILE A 248 -20.39 17.43 -17.59
C ILE A 248 -19.72 16.13 -17.15
N LEU A 249 -19.73 15.80 -15.85
CA LEU A 249 -19.16 14.56 -15.33
C LEU A 249 -19.88 13.33 -15.91
N GLU A 250 -21.21 13.34 -15.93
CA GLU A 250 -22.01 12.25 -16.53
C GLU A 250 -21.69 12.08 -18.03
N GLN A 251 -21.71 13.16 -18.80
CA GLN A 251 -21.39 13.13 -20.23
C GLN A 251 -19.95 12.68 -20.50
N THR A 252 -19.01 13.05 -19.62
CA THR A 252 -17.60 12.70 -19.77
C THR A 252 -17.41 11.21 -19.59
N PHE A 253 -17.92 10.63 -18.51
CA PHE A 253 -17.68 9.22 -18.21
C PHE A 253 -18.50 8.25 -19.08
N GLN A 254 -19.55 8.72 -19.76
CA GLN A 254 -20.32 7.93 -20.73
C GLN A 254 -19.64 7.80 -22.11
N LYS A 255 -18.65 8.64 -22.44
CA LYS A 255 -17.95 8.59 -23.73
C LYS A 255 -17.04 7.35 -23.84
N SER A 256 -16.94 6.80 -25.04
CA SER A 256 -15.95 5.78 -25.36
C SER A 256 -14.54 6.38 -25.27
N GLY A 257 -13.62 5.68 -24.61
CA GLY A 257 -12.27 6.20 -24.35
C GLY A 257 -12.20 7.28 -23.26
N ALA A 258 -13.25 7.42 -22.44
CA ALA A 258 -13.21 8.31 -21.28
C ALA A 258 -12.11 7.88 -20.29
N PRO A 259 -11.46 8.82 -19.60
CA PRO A 259 -10.48 8.51 -18.57
C PRO A 259 -11.10 7.64 -17.46
N ALA A 260 -10.28 6.83 -16.79
CA ALA A 260 -10.76 5.96 -15.71
C ALA A 260 -11.13 6.81 -14.49
N LYS A 261 -10.33 7.84 -14.20
CA LYS A 261 -10.51 8.81 -13.12
C LYS A 261 -10.08 10.21 -13.55
N LEU A 262 -10.54 11.21 -12.83
CA LEU A 262 -10.14 12.61 -12.98
C LEU A 262 -9.54 13.08 -11.66
N ALA A 263 -8.32 13.63 -11.69
CA ALA A 263 -7.63 14.23 -10.56
C ALA A 263 -7.59 15.74 -10.74
N TRP A 264 -8.37 16.46 -9.94
CA TRP A 264 -8.38 17.92 -9.89
C TRP A 264 -7.39 18.42 -8.84
N LEU A 265 -6.25 18.95 -9.28
CA LEU A 265 -5.21 19.53 -8.42
C LEU A 265 -5.75 20.76 -7.68
N LEU A 266 -5.55 20.78 -6.37
CA LEU A 266 -5.92 21.87 -5.48
C LEU A 266 -4.83 22.95 -5.47
N GLU A 267 -5.22 24.19 -5.16
CA GLU A 267 -4.30 25.33 -5.16
C GLU A 267 -3.37 25.34 -3.95
N HIS A 268 -3.88 24.98 -2.77
CA HIS A 268 -3.06 24.94 -1.57
C HIS A 268 -2.29 23.62 -1.48
N GLN A 269 -1.06 23.71 -0.97
CA GLN A 269 -0.33 22.53 -0.51
C GLN A 269 -0.84 22.14 0.87
N TYR A 270 -1.24 20.87 1.01
CA TYR A 270 -1.63 20.29 2.29
C TYR A 270 -0.60 19.23 2.69
N SER A 271 -0.25 19.18 3.97
CA SER A 271 0.57 18.10 4.50
C SER A 271 -0.23 16.80 4.61
N PRO A 272 0.39 15.64 4.37
CA PRO A 272 -0.17 14.30 4.65
C PRO A 272 -1.01 14.21 5.93
N ALA A 273 -0.42 14.65 7.06
CA ALA A 273 -1.01 14.49 8.40
C ALA A 273 -2.24 15.39 8.68
N GLY A 274 -2.48 16.40 7.83
CA GLY A 274 -3.56 17.38 7.99
C GLY A 274 -4.55 17.39 6.83
N LEU A 275 -4.46 16.41 5.93
CA LEU A 275 -5.37 16.30 4.80
C LEU A 275 -6.74 15.84 5.30
N SER A 276 -7.79 16.61 5.00
CA SER A 276 -9.18 16.24 5.23
C SER A 276 -10.09 17.19 4.45
N PHE A 277 -11.31 16.76 4.10
CA PHE A 277 -12.32 17.63 3.49
C PHE A 277 -12.70 18.79 4.41
N SER A 278 -12.76 18.54 5.72
CA SER A 278 -12.99 19.57 6.74
C SER A 278 -11.84 20.57 6.89
N GLY A 279 -10.61 20.15 6.57
CA GLY A 279 -9.38 20.94 6.69
C GLY A 279 -9.00 21.76 5.44
N LEU A 280 -9.74 21.59 4.33
CA LEU A 280 -9.50 22.37 3.11
C LEU A 280 -9.69 23.87 3.34
N LYS A 281 -8.88 24.68 2.67
CA LYS A 281 -8.81 26.14 2.87
C LYS A 281 -9.28 26.90 1.64
N GLY A 282 -9.89 28.05 1.88
CA GLY A 282 -10.22 29.04 0.84
C GLY A 282 -11.02 28.45 -0.33
N ARG A 283 -10.48 28.59 -1.54
CA ARG A 283 -11.13 28.13 -2.78
C ARG A 283 -11.26 26.61 -2.85
N ASP A 284 -10.31 25.86 -2.32
CA ASP A 284 -10.32 24.38 -2.36
C ASP A 284 -11.52 23.82 -1.58
N ALA A 285 -11.83 24.40 -0.42
CA ALA A 285 -13.01 24.03 0.35
C ALA A 285 -14.31 24.34 -0.40
N ALA A 286 -14.35 25.42 -1.18
CA ALA A 286 -15.49 25.77 -2.02
C ALA A 286 -15.66 24.77 -3.16
N LEU A 287 -14.56 24.44 -3.86
CA LEU A 287 -14.52 23.45 -4.92
C LEU A 287 -14.96 22.09 -4.43
N ALA A 288 -14.42 21.61 -3.31
CA ALA A 288 -14.78 20.34 -2.73
C ALA A 288 -16.28 20.24 -2.40
N LYS A 289 -16.92 21.33 -1.93
CA LYS A 289 -18.37 21.35 -1.70
C LYS A 289 -19.16 21.19 -3.00
N VAL A 290 -18.80 21.92 -4.05
CA VAL A 290 -19.47 21.87 -5.37
C VAL A 290 -19.28 20.50 -6.03
N VAL A 291 -18.03 20.03 -6.07
CA VAL A 291 -17.67 18.73 -6.65
C VAL A 291 -18.32 17.58 -5.88
N ARG A 292 -18.37 17.64 -4.54
CA ARG A 292 -19.08 16.62 -3.73
C ARG A 292 -20.57 16.56 -4.05
N HIS A 293 -21.22 17.71 -4.27
CA HIS A 293 -22.62 17.74 -4.67
C HIS A 293 -22.81 17.13 -6.06
N ALA A 294 -21.98 17.54 -7.03
CA ALA A 294 -22.02 17.06 -8.40
C ALA A 294 -21.74 15.55 -8.50
N ALA A 295 -20.66 15.08 -7.87
CA ALA A 295 -20.25 13.68 -7.87
C ALA A 295 -21.33 12.76 -7.27
N ARG A 296 -21.98 13.18 -6.17
CA ARG A 296 -23.06 12.40 -5.54
C ARG A 296 -24.24 12.18 -6.48
N ARG A 297 -24.62 13.21 -7.25
CA ARG A 297 -25.75 13.13 -8.19
C ARG A 297 -25.39 12.35 -9.45
N ALA A 298 -24.17 12.55 -9.97
CA ALA A 298 -23.61 11.80 -11.10
C ALA A 298 -23.19 10.35 -10.75
N LYS A 299 -23.50 9.84 -9.54
CA LYS A 299 -23.10 8.50 -9.05
C LYS A 299 -21.60 8.22 -9.20
N CYS A 300 -20.79 9.23 -8.89
CA CYS A 300 -19.33 9.14 -8.84
C CYS A 300 -18.85 8.97 -7.40
N ALA A 301 -17.74 8.24 -7.24
CA ALA A 301 -16.94 8.25 -6.03
C ALA A 301 -16.06 9.51 -6.03
N LEU A 302 -15.82 10.07 -4.85
CA LEU A 302 -14.98 11.24 -4.64
C LEU A 302 -14.06 10.97 -3.47
N HIS A 303 -12.76 11.19 -3.65
CA HIS A 303 -11.75 11.07 -2.61
C HIS A 303 -10.79 12.26 -2.68
N LEU A 304 -10.07 12.50 -1.60
CA LEU A 304 -8.83 13.26 -1.62
C LEU A 304 -7.66 12.28 -1.77
N GLY A 305 -6.60 12.72 -2.44
CA GLY A 305 -5.34 12.00 -2.51
C GLY A 305 -4.18 12.95 -2.79
N ILE A 306 -2.96 12.49 -2.58
CA ILE A 306 -1.75 13.23 -2.94
C ILE A 306 -1.25 12.70 -4.27
N VAL A 307 -1.16 13.58 -5.26
CA VAL A 307 -0.59 13.32 -6.57
C VAL A 307 0.92 13.51 -6.48
N HIS A 308 1.65 12.44 -6.79
CA HIS A 308 3.09 12.39 -6.95
C HIS A 308 3.42 12.44 -8.44
N ILE A 309 4.24 13.39 -8.87
CA ILE A 309 4.79 13.46 -10.22
C ILE A 309 6.30 13.54 -10.11
N GLU A 310 6.99 12.54 -10.63
CA GLU A 310 8.45 12.42 -10.58
C GLU A 310 9.01 12.35 -12.00
N GLU A 311 10.13 13.05 -12.23
CA GLU A 311 10.88 13.03 -13.48
C GLU A 311 12.36 12.82 -13.16
N SER A 312 13.04 11.99 -13.95
CA SER A 312 14.49 11.82 -13.88
C SER A 312 15.10 11.76 -15.27
N GLY A 313 16.37 12.16 -15.37
CA GLY A 313 17.02 12.33 -16.66
C GLY A 313 18.45 12.81 -16.59
N SER A 314 19.04 13.12 -17.75
CA SER A 314 20.38 13.70 -17.84
C SER A 314 20.32 15.22 -17.69
N ALA A 315 21.32 15.80 -17.03
CA ALA A 315 21.43 17.23 -16.80
C ALA A 315 22.88 17.72 -16.96
N GLU A 316 23.05 18.99 -17.33
CA GLU A 316 24.33 19.69 -17.27
C GLU A 316 24.32 20.71 -16.11
N PRO A 317 25.35 20.72 -15.24
CA PRO A 317 25.47 21.77 -14.23
C PRO A 317 25.65 23.14 -14.90
N CYS A 318 24.92 24.16 -14.45
CA CYS A 318 25.14 25.53 -14.90
C CYS A 318 26.41 26.09 -14.22
N PHE A 319 27.52 26.20 -14.95
CA PHE A 319 28.70 26.91 -14.45
C PHE A 319 28.55 28.40 -14.76
N ASP A 320 28.24 29.20 -13.74
CA ASP A 320 28.30 30.66 -13.82
C ASP A 320 29.77 31.10 -13.98
N MET A 321 30.22 31.17 -15.23
CA MET A 321 31.51 31.77 -15.59
C MET A 321 31.33 33.28 -15.70
N ASP A 322 31.39 33.99 -14.57
CA ASP A 322 31.40 35.45 -14.56
C ASP A 322 32.64 35.97 -15.34
N GLU A 323 32.40 36.80 -16.35
CA GLU A 323 33.40 37.32 -17.28
C GLU A 323 34.31 38.35 -16.60
N GLY A 324 35.47 37.93 -16.11
CA GLY A 324 36.51 38.80 -15.58
C GLY A 324 37.89 38.59 -16.22
N ARG A 325 38.22 39.35 -17.27
CA ARG A 325 39.58 39.45 -17.85
C ARG A 325 40.70 39.64 -16.80
N ALA A 326 41.68 38.73 -16.69
CA ALA A 326 43.09 39.10 -16.40
C ALA A 326 44.14 37.98 -16.67
N ARG A 327 44.84 38.12 -17.80
CA ARG A 327 46.31 38.05 -17.99
C ARG A 327 47.13 36.90 -17.33
N ARG A 328 47.71 36.07 -18.22
CA ARG A 328 49.15 35.73 -18.33
C ARG A 328 50.06 36.29 -17.20
N TRP A 329 50.69 35.43 -16.40
CA TRP A 329 52.16 35.27 -16.19
C TRP A 329 52.40 34.24 -15.08
N GLY A 330 53.37 33.35 -15.27
CA GLY A 330 53.80 32.37 -14.28
C GLY A 330 54.56 32.96 -13.09
N GLY A 331 54.65 32.16 -12.04
CA GLY A 331 55.52 32.38 -10.89
C GLY A 331 55.14 31.43 -9.75
N HIS A 332 56.06 30.53 -9.39
CA HIS A 332 56.03 29.80 -8.12
C HIS A 332 55.78 30.75 -6.95
N TYR A 333 54.87 30.39 -6.05
CA TYR A 333 55.12 30.35 -4.60
C TYR A 333 54.20 29.30 -3.96
N ASP A 334 54.82 28.47 -3.12
CA ASP A 334 54.17 27.71 -2.06
C ASP A 334 53.33 28.63 -1.18
N GLY A 335 52.19 28.14 -0.71
CA GLY A 335 51.42 28.78 0.34
C GLY A 335 49.97 28.37 0.25
N ASP A 336 49.50 27.66 1.28
CA ASP A 336 48.09 27.50 1.63
C ASP A 336 47.30 28.76 1.28
N ASP A 337 46.36 28.64 0.35
CA ASP A 337 45.19 29.52 0.30
C ASP A 337 44.01 28.69 -0.22
N MET A 338 42.90 28.85 0.49
CA MET A 338 41.69 28.08 0.39
C MET A 338 41.21 27.96 -1.06
N VAL A 339 41.01 26.73 -1.52
CA VAL A 339 39.87 26.47 -2.41
C VAL A 339 38.66 26.71 -1.52
N GLU A 340 38.16 27.95 -1.51
CA GLU A 340 36.76 28.17 -1.15
C GLU A 340 35.99 27.27 -2.12
N ASP A 341 35.37 26.23 -1.56
CA ASP A 341 34.28 25.51 -2.18
C ASP A 341 33.31 26.58 -2.67
N ALA A 342 33.41 26.96 -3.94
CA ALA A 342 32.31 27.61 -4.63
C ALA A 342 31.19 26.59 -4.54
N ALA A 343 30.31 26.80 -3.56
CA ALA A 343 29.14 25.98 -3.36
C ALA A 343 28.42 25.96 -4.70
N THR A 344 28.56 24.85 -5.43
CA THR A 344 27.65 24.51 -6.51
C THR A 344 26.28 24.59 -5.89
N ASN A 345 25.48 25.53 -6.38
CA ASN A 345 24.09 25.56 -5.99
C ASN A 345 23.49 24.31 -6.66
N ASP A 346 23.38 23.20 -5.92
CA ASP A 346 22.88 21.89 -6.41
C ASP A 346 21.48 22.00 -7.07
N ASP A 347 20.84 23.17 -6.95
CA ASP A 347 19.53 23.54 -7.50
C ASP A 347 19.57 24.13 -8.93
N GLU A 348 20.72 24.50 -9.49
CA GLU A 348 20.83 25.12 -10.83
C GLU A 348 21.52 24.22 -11.86
N PHE A 349 20.72 23.56 -12.70
CA PHE A 349 21.16 22.74 -13.82
C PHE A 349 20.23 22.88 -15.03
N GLU A 350 20.76 22.60 -16.22
CA GLU A 350 19.99 22.52 -17.46
C GLU A 350 19.61 21.05 -17.73
N VAL A 351 18.31 20.79 -17.85
CA VAL A 351 17.79 19.46 -18.20
C VAL A 351 18.08 19.20 -19.67
N ILE A 352 18.84 18.14 -19.97
CA ILE A 352 19.13 17.74 -21.35
C ILE A 352 17.98 16.88 -21.89
N GLU A 353 17.66 15.81 -21.14
CA GLU A 353 16.66 14.83 -21.55
C GLU A 353 15.99 14.21 -20.32
N VAL A 354 14.67 14.09 -20.36
CA VAL A 354 13.89 13.32 -19.37
C VAL A 354 13.84 11.87 -19.84
N SER A 355 14.47 10.96 -19.08
CA SER A 355 14.50 9.53 -19.41
C SER A 355 13.37 8.73 -18.78
N ASP A 356 12.92 9.12 -17.57
CA ASP A 356 11.84 8.45 -16.85
C ASP A 356 10.87 9.49 -16.26
N SER A 357 9.58 9.15 -16.26
CA SER A 357 8.54 9.96 -15.64
C SER A 357 7.47 9.06 -15.03
N SER A 358 7.20 9.24 -13.73
CA SER A 358 6.19 8.48 -13.00
C SER A 358 5.11 9.43 -12.46
N ARG A 359 3.85 8.99 -12.48
CA ARG A 359 2.72 9.72 -11.87
C ARG A 359 1.81 8.75 -11.14
N HIS A 360 1.54 9.01 -9.87
CA HIS A 360 0.63 8.19 -9.08
C HIS A 360 -0.07 9.01 -7.98
N ILE A 361 -1.11 8.43 -7.39
CA ILE A 361 -1.85 9.00 -6.27
C ILE A 361 -1.76 8.03 -5.10
N ASP A 362 -1.45 8.57 -3.92
CA ASP A 362 -1.46 7.84 -2.66
C ASP A 362 -2.21 8.64 -1.55
N GLN A 363 -2.14 8.14 -0.31
CA GLN A 363 -2.65 8.83 0.89
C GLN A 363 -4.11 9.29 0.75
N TRP A 364 -4.97 8.30 0.58
CA TRP A 364 -6.36 8.50 0.20
C TRP A 364 -7.25 8.80 1.40
N ILE A 365 -8.20 9.72 1.21
CA ILE A 365 -9.19 10.08 2.22
C ILE A 365 -10.59 10.11 1.60
N ASP A 366 -11.54 9.45 2.26
CA ASP A 366 -12.94 9.41 1.85
C ASP A 366 -13.68 10.73 2.19
N THR A 367 -14.93 10.86 1.73
CA THR A 367 -15.73 12.06 2.00
C THR A 367 -16.15 12.24 3.47
N ASN A 368 -15.89 11.25 4.32
CA ASN A 368 -16.17 11.27 5.76
C ASN A 368 -14.91 11.56 6.60
N ASP A 369 -13.81 11.94 5.95
CA ASP A 369 -12.50 12.18 6.58
C ASP A 369 -11.84 10.93 7.17
N HIS A 370 -12.12 9.74 6.62
CA HIS A 370 -11.41 8.51 6.95
C HIS A 370 -10.31 8.21 5.94
N ALA A 371 -9.13 7.82 6.42
CA ALA A 371 -8.06 7.30 5.59
C ALA A 371 -8.48 5.94 4.99
N VAL A 372 -8.23 5.77 3.69
CA VAL A 372 -8.50 4.52 2.96
C VAL A 372 -7.22 4.05 2.28
N GLU A 373 -7.06 2.74 2.13
CA GLU A 373 -5.83 2.14 1.59
C GLU A 373 -6.09 1.60 0.19
N PHE A 374 -5.77 2.42 -0.82
CA PHE A 374 -5.86 2.03 -2.25
C PHE A 374 -4.47 1.79 -2.88
N GLY A 375 -3.41 1.87 -2.09
CA GLY A 375 -2.03 1.84 -2.61
C GLY A 375 -1.72 3.03 -3.53
N SER A 376 -0.67 2.86 -4.34
CA SER A 376 -0.23 3.85 -5.33
C SER A 376 -0.96 3.64 -6.66
N VAL A 377 -2.04 4.38 -6.90
CA VAL A 377 -2.81 4.27 -8.15
C VAL A 377 -2.14 5.14 -9.23
N PRO A 378 -1.69 4.57 -10.37
CA PRO A 378 -1.02 5.34 -11.41
C PRO A 378 -1.98 6.35 -12.04
N ILE A 379 -1.46 7.47 -12.57
CA ILE A 379 -2.24 8.47 -13.30
C ILE A 379 -1.92 8.37 -14.78
N GLU A 380 -2.95 8.16 -15.59
CA GLU A 380 -2.82 8.05 -17.04
C GLU A 380 -2.89 9.44 -17.71
N ASP A 381 -2.51 9.48 -18.98
CA ASP A 381 -2.64 10.69 -19.79
C ASP A 381 -4.09 11.19 -19.79
N ARG A 382 -4.26 12.52 -19.68
CA ARG A 382 -5.57 13.19 -19.68
C ARG A 382 -6.42 12.89 -18.45
N GLU A 383 -5.84 12.50 -17.33
CA GLU A 383 -6.54 12.38 -16.05
C GLU A 383 -6.33 13.60 -15.12
N ILE A 384 -5.32 14.44 -15.38
CA ILE A 384 -4.98 15.60 -14.54
C ILE A 384 -5.68 16.88 -15.01
N LEU A 385 -6.27 17.60 -14.06
CA LEU A 385 -6.94 18.90 -14.21
C LEU A 385 -6.56 19.83 -13.05
N PRO A 386 -6.75 21.16 -13.18
CA PRO A 386 -6.98 21.88 -14.43
C PRO A 386 -5.71 21.94 -15.29
N ALA A 387 -5.88 22.17 -16.59
CA ALA A 387 -4.77 22.33 -17.51
C ALA A 387 -3.89 23.52 -17.10
N GLY A 388 -2.58 23.27 -17.01
CA GLY A 388 -1.59 24.25 -16.62
C GLY A 388 -1.46 24.51 -15.12
N ALA A 389 -2.05 23.66 -14.27
CA ALA A 389 -2.00 23.81 -12.82
C ALA A 389 -0.57 23.80 -12.21
N LEU A 390 0.41 23.22 -12.90
CA LEU A 390 1.82 23.19 -12.50
C LEU A 390 2.73 23.97 -13.45
N ASP A 391 2.16 24.72 -14.40
CA ASP A 391 2.94 25.53 -15.32
C ASP A 391 3.66 26.63 -14.54
N GLY A 392 5.00 26.60 -14.55
CA GLY A 392 5.83 27.54 -13.80
C GLY A 392 5.88 27.28 -12.28
N ALA A 393 5.36 26.16 -11.79
CA ALA A 393 5.53 25.78 -10.39
C ALA A 393 6.97 25.29 -10.13
N ALA A 394 7.55 25.76 -9.02
CA ALA A 394 8.79 25.21 -8.51
C ALA A 394 8.56 23.77 -8.01
N PRO A 395 9.53 22.86 -8.21
CA PRO A 395 9.44 21.52 -7.66
C PRO A 395 9.53 21.52 -6.13
N ASP A 396 8.94 20.51 -5.51
CA ASP A 396 9.00 20.37 -4.06
C ASP A 396 10.32 19.74 -3.60
N GLN A 397 10.92 18.89 -4.45
CA GLN A 397 12.30 18.43 -4.32
C GLN A 397 12.96 18.34 -5.68
N GLN A 398 14.23 18.70 -5.73
CA GLN A 398 15.08 18.62 -6.90
C GLN A 398 16.48 18.18 -6.43
N ARG A 399 17.13 17.28 -7.17
CA ARG A 399 18.47 16.79 -6.87
C ARG A 399 19.24 16.63 -8.18
N LEU A 400 20.48 17.12 -8.17
CA LEU A 400 21.47 16.81 -9.19
C LEU A 400 22.42 15.74 -8.64
N THR A 401 22.70 14.71 -9.42
CA THR A 401 23.70 13.69 -9.12
C THR A 401 24.87 13.89 -10.07
N GLU A 402 26.03 14.20 -9.51
CA GLU A 402 27.25 14.42 -10.29
C GLU A 402 27.73 13.15 -10.98
N ALA A 403 28.40 13.33 -12.12
CA ALA A 403 28.96 12.28 -12.94
C ALA A 403 30.00 11.42 -12.17
N THR A 404 29.64 10.17 -11.81
CA THR A 404 30.62 9.21 -11.28
C THR A 404 31.18 8.33 -12.41
N GLY A 405 32.28 8.74 -13.04
CA GLY A 405 32.98 7.95 -14.06
C GLY A 405 32.66 8.38 -15.49
N ASN A 406 32.29 7.43 -16.37
CA ASN A 406 31.95 7.72 -17.78
C ASN A 406 30.45 8.08 -17.98
N GLU A 407 29.66 8.09 -16.91
CA GLU A 407 28.24 8.44 -16.93
C GLU A 407 28.11 9.94 -16.64
N GLY A 408 27.35 10.68 -17.46
CA GLY A 408 27.10 12.12 -17.27
C GLY A 408 26.27 12.40 -16.01
N ALA A 409 26.13 13.68 -15.65
CA ALA A 409 25.30 14.07 -14.51
C ALA A 409 23.81 13.78 -14.78
N SER A 410 23.08 13.39 -13.74
CA SER A 410 21.65 13.11 -13.80
C SER A 410 20.87 13.97 -12.82
N PHE A 411 19.59 14.17 -13.08
CA PHE A 411 18.71 14.88 -12.16
C PHE A 411 17.49 14.05 -11.79
N GLU A 412 16.93 14.36 -10.62
CA GLU A 412 15.64 13.89 -10.14
C GLU A 412 14.82 15.08 -9.65
N ARG A 413 13.54 15.12 -9.99
CA ARG A 413 12.62 16.18 -9.59
C ARG A 413 11.25 15.61 -9.24
N SER A 414 10.66 16.08 -8.13
CA SER A 414 9.36 15.61 -7.65
C SER A 414 8.39 16.77 -7.35
N TYR A 415 7.12 16.54 -7.66
CA TYR A 415 6.00 17.43 -7.33
C TYR A 415 4.92 16.65 -6.57
N HIS A 416 4.44 17.26 -5.49
CA HIS A 416 3.42 16.75 -4.60
C HIS A 416 2.26 17.73 -4.55
N ARG A 417 1.08 17.32 -5.02
CA ARG A 417 -0.12 18.16 -4.99
C ARG A 417 -1.32 17.39 -4.51
N THR A 418 -2.07 17.98 -3.59
CA THR A 418 -3.35 17.42 -3.19
C THR A 418 -4.35 17.55 -4.33
N ALA A 419 -5.16 16.51 -4.55
CA ALA A 419 -6.18 16.51 -5.58
C ALA A 419 -7.53 15.99 -5.06
N LEU A 420 -8.62 16.51 -5.63
CA LEU A 420 -9.93 15.88 -5.60
C LEU A 420 -9.97 14.84 -6.72
N VAL A 421 -10.13 13.57 -6.39
CA VAL A 421 -10.10 12.46 -7.33
C VAL A 421 -11.51 11.89 -7.51
N ILE A 422 -11.99 11.84 -8.75
CA ILE A 422 -13.38 11.53 -9.10
C ILE A 422 -13.42 10.42 -10.15
N TRP A 423 -14.27 9.42 -9.94
CA TRP A 423 -14.55 8.38 -10.94
C TRP A 423 -15.96 7.79 -10.76
N PRO A 424 -16.54 7.14 -11.77
CA PRO A 424 -17.85 6.50 -11.64
C PRO A 424 -17.84 5.34 -10.63
N GLN A 425 -18.87 5.23 -9.79
CA GLN A 425 -18.94 4.17 -8.77
C GLN A 425 -18.91 2.74 -9.36
N HIS A 426 -19.43 2.54 -10.57
CA HIS A 426 -19.39 1.23 -11.23
C HIS A 426 -17.98 0.82 -11.70
N ARG A 427 -17.03 1.76 -11.81
CA ARG A 427 -15.62 1.50 -12.17
C ARG A 427 -14.70 1.39 -10.96
N PHE A 428 -15.25 1.36 -9.74
CA PHE A 428 -14.45 1.45 -8.53
C PHE A 428 -13.37 0.38 -8.47
N VAL A 429 -13.73 -0.88 -8.74
CA VAL A 429 -12.77 -1.99 -8.78
C VAL A 429 -11.73 -1.82 -9.89
N ASP A 430 -12.14 -1.37 -11.08
CA ASP A 430 -11.22 -1.19 -12.22
C ASP A 430 -10.17 -0.11 -11.94
N VAL A 431 -10.54 0.96 -11.22
CA VAL A 431 -9.60 2.01 -10.80
C VAL A 431 -8.59 1.45 -9.79
N LEU A 432 -9.05 0.70 -8.78
CA LEU A 432 -8.13 0.08 -7.80
C LEU A 432 -7.18 -0.92 -8.47
N LEU A 433 -7.68 -1.68 -9.44
CA LEU A 433 -6.89 -2.66 -10.18
C LEU A 433 -5.75 -2.04 -11.01
N GLN A 434 -5.77 -0.72 -11.28
CA GLN A 434 -4.62 -0.03 -11.87
C GLN A 434 -3.40 -0.02 -10.94
N ALA A 435 -3.61 -0.02 -9.61
CA ALA A 435 -2.55 -0.20 -8.61
C ALA A 435 -2.18 -1.70 -8.39
N GLY A 436 -2.91 -2.61 -9.03
CA GLY A 436 -2.74 -4.05 -8.92
C GLY A 436 -3.80 -4.74 -8.04
N PRO A 437 -3.88 -6.08 -8.08
CA PRO A 437 -4.89 -6.86 -7.35
C PRO A 437 -4.86 -6.66 -5.83
N ALA A 438 -3.67 -6.49 -5.25
CA ALA A 438 -3.47 -6.25 -3.82
C ALA A 438 -4.27 -5.04 -3.30
N ALA A 439 -4.31 -3.95 -4.07
CA ALA A 439 -5.04 -2.74 -3.73
C ALA A 439 -6.56 -2.93 -3.77
N ALA A 440 -7.06 -3.86 -4.58
CA ALA A 440 -8.49 -4.14 -4.71
C ALA A 440 -9.02 -5.12 -3.63
N LEU A 441 -8.14 -5.91 -3.00
CA LEU A 441 -8.53 -6.94 -2.03
C LEU A 441 -9.19 -6.39 -0.75
N PRO A 442 -8.71 -5.31 -0.10
CA PRO A 442 -9.41 -4.74 1.05
C PRO A 442 -10.84 -4.29 0.70
N TYR A 443 -11.01 -3.63 -0.45
CA TYR A 443 -12.32 -3.24 -0.94
C TYR A 443 -13.21 -4.46 -1.22
N PHE A 444 -12.67 -5.51 -1.84
CA PHE A 444 -13.40 -6.75 -2.06
C PHE A 444 -13.83 -7.41 -0.74
N LYS A 445 -12.93 -7.47 0.25
CA LYS A 445 -13.21 -8.00 1.59
C LYS A 445 -14.35 -7.26 2.28
N ASP A 446 -14.35 -5.93 2.26
CA ASP A 446 -15.42 -5.13 2.85
C ASP A 446 -16.77 -5.41 2.18
N ARG A 447 -16.77 -5.60 0.86
CA ARG A 447 -17.99 -5.95 0.09
C ARG A 447 -18.51 -7.35 0.41
N VAL A 448 -17.63 -8.34 0.56
CA VAL A 448 -17.98 -9.70 1.00
C VAL A 448 -18.53 -9.70 2.43
N GLN A 449 -17.94 -8.91 3.33
CA GLN A 449 -18.43 -8.80 4.71
C GLN A 449 -19.80 -8.11 4.78
N ALA A 450 -20.01 -7.08 3.97
CA ALA A 450 -21.29 -6.41 3.85
C ALA A 450 -22.38 -7.35 3.29
N SER A 451 -22.06 -8.18 2.28
CA SER A 451 -23.02 -9.13 1.72
C SER A 451 -23.41 -10.25 2.69
N ASN A 452 -22.51 -10.64 3.60
CA ASN A 452 -22.74 -11.68 4.61
C ASN A 452 -23.59 -11.21 5.81
N SER A 453 -23.86 -9.91 5.95
CA SER A 453 -24.69 -9.37 7.01
C SER A 453 -26.18 -9.57 6.67
N LEU A 454 -26.97 -10.15 7.58
CA LEU A 454 -28.37 -10.56 7.39
C LEU A 454 -29.31 -9.41 6.94
N SER A 455 -29.40 -9.09 5.64
CA SER A 455 -30.54 -8.46 4.93
C SER A 455 -30.14 -7.82 3.59
N VAL A 456 -29.55 -8.57 2.66
CA VAL A 456 -29.06 -7.99 1.40
C VAL A 456 -29.84 -8.52 0.16
N PRO A 457 -30.29 -7.64 -0.77
CA PRO A 457 -30.91 -8.04 -2.03
C PRO A 457 -29.96 -8.81 -2.96
N ALA A 458 -30.48 -9.70 -3.80
CA ALA A 458 -29.73 -10.51 -4.77
C ALA A 458 -28.84 -9.70 -5.76
N ALA A 459 -29.12 -8.40 -5.94
CA ALA A 459 -28.34 -7.50 -6.80
C ALA A 459 -26.93 -7.20 -6.25
N ASP A 460 -26.72 -7.28 -4.94
CA ASP A 460 -25.41 -7.03 -4.35
C ASP A 460 -24.48 -8.24 -4.50
N HIS A 461 -25.01 -9.47 -4.52
CA HIS A 461 -24.20 -10.67 -4.78
C HIS A 461 -23.57 -10.63 -6.18
N GLN A 462 -24.36 -10.32 -7.22
CA GLN A 462 -23.85 -10.16 -8.59
C GLN A 462 -22.76 -9.08 -8.70
N THR A 463 -22.84 -8.04 -7.88
CA THR A 463 -21.83 -6.99 -7.84
C THR A 463 -20.53 -7.50 -7.23
N VAL A 464 -20.61 -8.32 -6.17
CA VAL A 464 -19.44 -8.92 -5.52
C VAL A 464 -18.78 -9.97 -6.42
N ASP A 465 -19.56 -10.79 -7.12
CA ASP A 465 -19.06 -11.76 -8.10
C ASP A 465 -18.33 -11.05 -9.25
N PHE A 466 -18.92 -9.96 -9.76
CA PHE A 466 -18.27 -9.13 -10.77
C PHE A 466 -16.93 -8.58 -10.29
N ILE A 467 -16.84 -8.10 -9.04
CA ILE A 467 -15.58 -7.63 -8.46
C ILE A 467 -14.54 -8.76 -8.45
N ALA A 468 -14.92 -9.96 -7.99
CA ALA A 468 -14.04 -11.12 -7.97
C ALA A 468 -13.56 -11.49 -9.39
N GLU A 469 -14.46 -11.55 -10.37
CA GLU A 469 -14.13 -11.83 -11.77
C GLU A 469 -13.12 -10.84 -12.35
N ARG A 470 -13.28 -9.54 -12.05
CA ARG A 470 -12.35 -8.49 -12.51
C ARG A 470 -10.97 -8.66 -11.88
N ILE A 471 -10.90 -8.94 -10.58
CA ILE A 471 -9.63 -9.18 -9.88
C ILE A 471 -8.92 -10.41 -10.46
N ILE A 472 -9.63 -11.53 -10.65
CA ILE A 472 -9.07 -12.76 -11.23
C ILE A 472 -8.55 -12.51 -12.65
N ALA A 473 -9.31 -11.80 -13.50
CA ALA A 473 -8.90 -11.48 -14.85
C ALA A 473 -7.58 -10.70 -14.91
N VAL A 474 -7.39 -9.71 -14.02
CA VAL A 474 -6.13 -8.95 -13.97
C VAL A 474 -4.96 -9.83 -13.55
N TRP A 475 -5.14 -10.74 -12.59
CA TRP A 475 -4.11 -11.73 -12.23
C TRP A 475 -3.77 -12.69 -13.38
N GLU A 476 -4.78 -13.15 -14.12
CA GLU A 476 -4.58 -14.01 -15.30
C GLU A 476 -3.78 -13.31 -16.41
N ASP A 477 -3.98 -12.00 -16.59
CA ASP A 477 -3.30 -11.16 -17.58
C ASP A 477 -1.89 -10.74 -17.15
N THR A 478 -1.67 -10.40 -15.86
CA THR A 478 -0.35 -9.99 -15.35
C THR A 478 0.68 -11.11 -15.42
N ALA A 479 0.24 -12.37 -15.34
CA ALA A 479 1.11 -13.53 -15.54
C ALA A 479 1.75 -13.61 -16.95
N ASN A 480 1.26 -12.84 -17.93
CA ASN A 480 1.72 -12.90 -19.32
C ASN A 480 2.73 -11.81 -19.73
N GLY A 481 3.08 -10.85 -18.86
CA GLY A 481 4.07 -9.83 -19.25
C GLY A 481 4.43 -8.80 -18.18
N GLY A 482 5.74 -8.59 -18.02
CA GLY A 482 6.31 -7.34 -17.52
C GLY A 482 6.65 -7.30 -16.03
N TYR A 483 7.90 -6.92 -15.76
CA TYR A 483 8.48 -6.68 -14.44
C TYR A 483 7.69 -5.60 -13.67
N ARG A 484 6.87 -5.99 -12.70
CA ARG A 484 6.33 -5.08 -11.68
C ARG A 484 6.30 -5.79 -10.32
N ASP A 485 6.49 -4.98 -9.29
CA ASP A 485 6.72 -5.32 -7.90
C ASP A 485 5.78 -6.44 -7.42
N ARG A 486 6.39 -7.55 -6.95
CA ARG A 486 5.66 -8.74 -6.51
C ARG A 486 5.07 -8.46 -5.14
N GLY A 487 3.86 -7.91 -5.14
CA GLY A 487 2.96 -7.87 -3.99
C GLY A 487 2.92 -9.24 -3.30
N LYS A 488 3.15 -9.19 -1.99
CA LYS A 488 3.41 -10.22 -0.99
C LYS A 488 2.57 -11.50 -1.09
N GLU A 489 3.14 -12.57 -0.54
CA GLU A 489 2.55 -13.90 -0.27
C GLU A 489 1.15 -13.88 0.39
N SER A 490 0.73 -12.76 1.00
CA SER A 490 -0.58 -12.59 1.67
C SER A 490 -1.77 -12.56 0.72
N ASP A 491 -1.60 -12.10 -0.52
CA ASP A 491 -2.73 -11.60 -1.31
C ASP A 491 -3.54 -12.74 -1.99
N ARG A 492 -2.86 -13.82 -2.42
CA ARG A 492 -3.54 -14.98 -3.05
C ARG A 492 -4.29 -15.85 -2.04
N SER A 493 -3.72 -16.03 -0.85
CA SER A 493 -4.35 -16.75 0.25
C SER A 493 -5.60 -16.03 0.77
N ASP A 494 -5.53 -14.71 0.90
CA ASP A 494 -6.68 -13.87 1.23
C ASP A 494 -7.78 -13.98 0.18
N MET A 495 -7.43 -13.97 -1.12
CA MET A 495 -8.39 -14.19 -2.19
C MET A 495 -9.13 -15.52 -2.07
N ILE A 496 -8.41 -16.63 -1.82
CA ILE A 496 -9.03 -17.95 -1.65
C ILE A 496 -9.98 -17.96 -0.45
N ALA A 497 -9.59 -17.33 0.66
CA ALA A 497 -10.45 -17.22 1.83
C ALA A 497 -11.72 -16.38 1.56
N LEU A 498 -11.63 -15.32 0.77
CA LEU A 498 -12.77 -14.48 0.38
C LEU A 498 -13.72 -15.21 -0.58
N LEU A 499 -13.19 -15.91 -1.59
CA LEU A 499 -14.00 -16.78 -2.46
C LEU A 499 -14.67 -17.89 -1.65
N GLY A 500 -13.99 -18.41 -0.64
CA GLY A 500 -14.54 -19.35 0.34
C GLY A 500 -15.75 -18.81 1.09
N GLN A 501 -15.67 -17.55 1.54
CA GLN A 501 -16.78 -16.87 2.24
C GLN A 501 -17.98 -16.58 1.32
N LEU A 502 -17.75 -16.36 0.02
CA LEU A 502 -18.82 -16.22 -0.97
C LEU A 502 -19.50 -17.54 -1.33
N ALA A 503 -18.84 -18.67 -1.02
CA ALA A 503 -19.26 -20.00 -1.42
C ALA A 503 -19.40 -20.19 -2.94
N ASP A 504 -18.61 -19.46 -3.74
CA ASP A 504 -18.58 -19.57 -5.21
C ASP A 504 -17.50 -20.58 -5.65
N ALA A 505 -17.92 -21.80 -5.93
CA ALA A 505 -17.03 -22.87 -6.39
C ALA A 505 -16.43 -22.61 -7.80
N PRO A 506 -17.18 -22.14 -8.82
CA PRO A 506 -16.61 -21.78 -10.12
C PRO A 506 -15.47 -20.75 -10.07
N LEU A 507 -15.61 -19.69 -9.28
CA LEU A 507 -14.58 -18.66 -9.15
C LEU A 507 -13.34 -19.19 -8.42
N LEU A 508 -13.53 -20.01 -7.38
CA LEU A 508 -12.42 -20.68 -6.70
C LEU A 508 -11.65 -21.62 -7.64
N ASP A 509 -12.37 -22.42 -8.44
CA ASP A 509 -11.77 -23.30 -9.45
C ASP A 509 -10.95 -22.51 -10.47
N ARG A 510 -11.55 -21.46 -11.05
CA ARG A 510 -10.88 -20.58 -12.02
C ARG A 510 -9.64 -19.93 -11.43
N PHE A 511 -9.70 -19.43 -10.20
CA PHE A 511 -8.57 -18.77 -9.57
C PHE A 511 -7.41 -19.75 -9.32
N ILE A 512 -7.69 -20.95 -8.80
CA ILE A 512 -6.65 -21.96 -8.56
C ILE A 512 -6.05 -22.45 -9.89
N ALA A 513 -6.87 -22.71 -10.90
CA ALA A 513 -6.43 -23.19 -12.21
C ALA A 513 -5.63 -22.13 -12.99
N GLY A 514 -6.16 -20.90 -13.05
CA GLY A 514 -5.64 -19.82 -13.89
C GLY A 514 -4.49 -19.04 -13.26
N VAL A 515 -4.49 -18.87 -11.93
CA VAL A 515 -3.53 -18.02 -11.22
C VAL A 515 -2.60 -18.85 -10.35
N VAL A 516 -3.14 -19.59 -9.37
CA VAL A 516 -2.32 -20.30 -8.37
C VAL A 516 -1.43 -21.34 -9.04
N THR A 517 -1.97 -22.16 -9.93
CA THR A 517 -1.22 -23.25 -10.59
C THR A 517 0.01 -22.76 -11.36
N ARG A 518 -0.04 -21.57 -11.96
CA ARG A 518 1.07 -21.03 -12.76
C ARG A 518 2.26 -20.59 -11.90
N GLU A 519 1.98 -20.02 -10.73
CA GLU A 519 2.97 -19.44 -9.82
C GLU A 519 2.95 -20.06 -8.42
N TYR A 520 2.58 -21.34 -8.32
CA TYR A 520 2.45 -22.06 -7.05
C TYR A 520 3.77 -22.26 -6.28
N ASP A 521 3.90 -21.62 -5.12
CA ASP A 521 5.05 -21.72 -4.22
C ASP A 521 4.70 -22.31 -2.85
N GLY A 522 3.45 -22.71 -2.64
CA GLY A 522 2.95 -23.31 -1.40
C GLY A 522 2.27 -22.33 -0.43
N SER A 523 2.33 -21.00 -0.65
CA SER A 523 1.74 -20.04 0.28
C SER A 523 0.23 -20.21 0.45
N GLU A 524 -0.46 -20.74 -0.57
CA GLU A 524 -1.91 -20.93 -0.59
C GLU A 524 -2.39 -22.22 0.08
N ASN A 525 -1.48 -23.11 0.50
CA ASN A 525 -1.84 -24.48 0.88
C ASN A 525 -2.88 -24.55 2.00
N GLU A 526 -2.75 -23.71 3.02
CA GLU A 526 -3.69 -23.69 4.13
C GLU A 526 -5.07 -23.16 3.70
N ALA A 527 -5.08 -22.07 2.93
CA ALA A 527 -6.32 -21.47 2.42
C ALA A 527 -7.05 -22.41 1.45
N MET A 528 -6.32 -23.08 0.53
CA MET A 528 -6.88 -24.11 -0.35
C MET A 528 -7.45 -25.26 0.45
N ALA A 529 -6.72 -25.78 1.43
CA ALA A 529 -7.19 -26.92 2.23
C ALA A 529 -8.42 -26.57 3.09
N ALA A 530 -8.53 -25.33 3.57
CA ALA A 530 -9.70 -24.85 4.31
C ALA A 530 -10.96 -24.74 3.44
N ASN A 531 -10.81 -24.45 2.14
CA ASN A 531 -11.93 -24.16 1.24
C ASN A 531 -12.19 -25.25 0.19
N VAL A 532 -11.38 -26.32 0.15
CA VAL A 532 -11.45 -27.39 -0.86
C VAL A 532 -12.81 -28.08 -0.94
N GLN A 533 -13.57 -28.11 0.17
CA GLN A 533 -14.88 -28.73 0.22
C GLN A 533 -15.90 -28.08 -0.74
N LEU A 534 -15.72 -26.80 -1.08
CA LEU A 534 -16.57 -26.07 -2.02
C LEU A 534 -16.51 -26.64 -3.44
N LEU A 535 -15.34 -27.13 -3.88
CA LEU A 535 -15.15 -27.72 -5.20
C LEU A 535 -15.79 -29.11 -5.33
N GLY A 536 -15.98 -29.80 -4.20
CA GLY A 536 -16.33 -31.22 -4.17
C GLY A 536 -15.16 -32.14 -4.56
N PRO A 537 -15.26 -33.45 -4.26
CA PRO A 537 -14.13 -34.38 -4.35
C PRO A 537 -13.62 -34.57 -5.79
N ILE A 538 -14.51 -34.67 -6.78
CA ILE A 538 -14.13 -34.94 -8.18
C ILE A 538 -13.34 -33.76 -8.76
N GLN A 539 -13.87 -32.54 -8.65
CA GLN A 539 -13.21 -31.36 -9.19
C GLN A 539 -11.91 -31.05 -8.45
N ALA A 540 -11.90 -31.14 -7.11
CA ALA A 540 -10.70 -30.95 -6.32
C ALA A 540 -9.60 -31.96 -6.68
N GLY A 541 -9.95 -33.23 -6.88
CA GLY A 541 -9.02 -34.28 -7.32
C GLY A 541 -8.35 -33.94 -8.64
N GLN A 542 -9.14 -33.56 -9.65
CA GLN A 542 -8.63 -33.20 -10.99
C GLN A 542 -7.77 -31.93 -10.95
N LEU A 543 -8.28 -30.86 -10.34
CA LEU A 543 -7.63 -29.56 -10.29
C LEU A 543 -6.27 -29.62 -9.56
N LEU A 544 -6.24 -30.23 -8.37
CA LEU A 544 -5.04 -30.27 -7.54
C LEU A 544 -4.04 -31.32 -8.04
N SER A 545 -4.49 -32.37 -8.75
CA SER A 545 -3.59 -33.27 -9.48
C SER A 545 -2.87 -32.55 -10.61
N HIS A 546 -3.59 -31.73 -11.40
CA HIS A 546 -2.98 -30.89 -12.42
C HIS A 546 -1.97 -29.89 -11.82
N LEU A 547 -2.33 -29.24 -10.71
CA LEU A 547 -1.42 -28.35 -9.98
C LEU A 547 -0.13 -29.07 -9.57
N ALA A 548 -0.26 -30.28 -9.02
CA ALA A 548 0.90 -31.09 -8.62
C ALA A 548 1.77 -31.46 -9.82
N ILE A 549 1.19 -31.89 -10.95
CA ILE A 549 1.93 -32.25 -12.17
C ILE A 549 2.80 -31.07 -12.66
N GLU A 550 2.23 -29.86 -12.72
CA GLU A 550 2.93 -28.67 -13.21
C GLU A 550 4.04 -28.19 -12.26
N ASN A 551 3.86 -28.38 -10.93
CA ASN A 551 4.73 -27.73 -9.94
C ASN A 551 5.66 -28.68 -9.17
N MET A 552 5.52 -29.99 -9.26
CA MET A 552 6.41 -30.95 -8.58
C MET A 552 7.89 -30.74 -8.95
N ARG A 553 8.18 -30.28 -10.17
CA ARG A 553 9.55 -29.95 -10.59
C ARG A 553 10.16 -28.76 -9.83
N TRP A 554 9.34 -27.82 -9.40
CA TRP A 554 9.76 -26.53 -8.85
C TRP A 554 9.59 -26.46 -7.33
N SER A 555 8.50 -26.99 -6.81
CA SER A 555 8.06 -26.90 -5.41
C SER A 555 7.62 -28.25 -4.85
N PRO A 556 8.47 -29.31 -4.90
CA PRO A 556 8.07 -30.67 -4.52
C PRO A 556 7.63 -30.81 -3.07
N THR A 557 8.33 -30.14 -2.13
CA THR A 557 7.97 -30.10 -0.71
C THR A 557 6.56 -29.52 -0.51
N GLU A 558 6.22 -28.47 -1.25
CA GLU A 558 4.96 -27.76 -1.12
C GLU A 558 3.78 -28.57 -1.65
N CYS A 559 3.97 -29.28 -2.77
CA CYS A 559 2.95 -30.19 -3.30
C CYS A 559 2.64 -31.33 -2.32
N VAL A 560 3.66 -31.89 -1.66
CA VAL A 560 3.45 -32.91 -0.60
C VAL A 560 2.79 -32.29 0.62
N HIS A 561 3.22 -31.09 1.03
CA HIS A 561 2.61 -30.36 2.12
C HIS A 561 1.12 -30.10 1.86
N LEU A 562 0.72 -29.73 0.63
CA LEU A 562 -0.68 -29.58 0.25
C LEU A 562 -1.48 -30.85 0.45
N LEU A 563 -0.99 -32.00 -0.06
CA LEU A 563 -1.66 -33.29 0.13
C LEU A 563 -1.82 -33.64 1.62
N SER A 564 -0.78 -33.38 2.42
CA SER A 564 -0.80 -33.61 3.86
C SER A 564 -1.83 -32.71 4.55
N GLN A 565 -1.87 -31.42 4.21
CA GLN A 565 -2.84 -30.46 4.76
C GLN A 565 -4.28 -30.81 4.39
N LEU A 566 -4.53 -31.19 3.13
CA LEU A 566 -5.85 -31.65 2.69
C LEU A 566 -6.32 -32.87 3.49
N THR A 567 -5.43 -33.85 3.67
CA THR A 567 -5.73 -35.07 4.44
C THR A 567 -6.02 -34.74 5.90
N ARG A 568 -5.26 -33.82 6.51
CA ARG A 568 -5.49 -33.37 7.90
C ARG A 568 -6.80 -32.59 8.06
N LYS A 569 -7.10 -31.64 7.16
CA LYS A 569 -8.29 -30.78 7.24
C LYS A 569 -9.59 -31.55 6.98
N LEU A 570 -9.58 -32.54 6.09
CA LEU A 570 -10.75 -33.40 5.82
C LEU A 570 -11.01 -34.43 6.93
N GLY A 571 -10.04 -34.70 7.81
CA GLY A 571 -10.19 -35.59 8.95
C GLY A 571 -10.06 -37.09 8.62
N LEU A 572 -10.39 -37.95 9.60
CA LEU A 572 -10.19 -39.42 9.56
C LEU A 572 -11.38 -40.22 9.03
N GLU A 573 -12.53 -39.60 8.74
CA GLU A 573 -13.67 -40.25 8.06
C GLU A 573 -14.05 -39.50 6.75
N PRO A 574 -13.10 -39.26 5.82
CA PRO A 574 -13.42 -38.71 4.52
C PRO A 574 -14.36 -39.66 3.78
N THR A 575 -15.33 -39.12 3.06
CA THR A 575 -16.18 -39.94 2.19
C THR A 575 -15.33 -40.74 1.22
N ALA A 576 -15.84 -41.88 0.75
CA ALA A 576 -15.13 -42.73 -0.22
C ALA A 576 -14.63 -41.91 -1.43
N ASP A 577 -15.40 -40.90 -1.86
CA ASP A 577 -15.05 -40.01 -2.97
C ASP A 577 -13.86 -39.08 -2.64
N TRP A 578 -13.77 -38.54 -1.41
CA TRP A 578 -12.61 -37.75 -0.99
C TRP A 578 -11.34 -38.60 -0.89
N ILE A 579 -11.46 -39.84 -0.44
CA ILE A 579 -10.31 -40.78 -0.43
C ILE A 579 -9.82 -41.02 -1.86
N VAL A 580 -10.73 -41.20 -2.82
CA VAL A 580 -10.38 -41.36 -4.24
C VAL A 580 -9.66 -40.11 -4.76
N ALA A 581 -10.20 -38.92 -4.50
CA ALA A 581 -9.60 -37.65 -4.92
C ALA A 581 -8.20 -37.42 -4.34
N LEU A 582 -8.01 -37.67 -3.04
CA LEU A 582 -6.69 -37.52 -2.39
C LEU A 582 -5.68 -38.55 -2.91
N ARG A 583 -6.12 -39.76 -3.23
CA ARG A 583 -5.28 -40.78 -3.87
C ARG A 583 -4.91 -40.41 -5.31
N GLU A 584 -5.80 -39.74 -6.05
CA GLU A 584 -5.50 -39.21 -7.38
C GLU A 584 -4.39 -38.16 -7.32
N ILE A 585 -4.49 -37.19 -6.40
CA ILE A 585 -3.46 -36.17 -6.14
C ILE A 585 -2.15 -36.84 -5.70
N GLY A 586 -2.21 -37.80 -4.77
CA GLY A 586 -1.05 -38.59 -4.37
C GLY A 586 -0.42 -39.36 -5.52
N GLY A 587 -1.24 -39.90 -6.44
CA GLY A 587 -0.79 -40.56 -7.66
C GLY A 587 -0.04 -39.62 -8.60
N ALA A 588 -0.54 -38.40 -8.79
CA ALA A 588 0.13 -37.35 -9.56
C ALA A 588 1.50 -36.98 -8.97
N ILE A 589 1.56 -36.78 -7.65
CA ILE A 589 2.81 -36.50 -6.92
C ILE A 589 3.82 -37.64 -7.08
N VAL A 590 3.39 -38.88 -6.82
CA VAL A 590 4.28 -40.06 -6.91
C VAL A 590 4.75 -40.30 -8.35
N GLY A 591 3.87 -40.08 -9.33
CA GLY A 591 4.20 -40.20 -10.75
C GLY A 591 5.25 -39.19 -11.23
N ALA A 592 5.35 -38.03 -10.58
CA ALA A 592 6.31 -36.98 -10.92
C ALA A 592 7.68 -37.13 -10.22
N LEU A 593 7.81 -38.00 -9.19
CA LEU A 593 9.08 -38.21 -8.46
C LEU A 593 10.27 -38.60 -9.37
N PRO A 594 10.11 -39.46 -10.39
CA PRO A 594 11.23 -39.83 -11.28
C PRO A 594 11.79 -38.65 -12.08
N ASP A 595 11.00 -37.62 -12.34
CA ASP A 595 11.37 -36.46 -13.17
C ASP A 595 12.15 -35.39 -12.39
N LEU A 596 12.32 -35.57 -11.08
CA LEU A 596 13.14 -34.69 -10.24
C LEU A 596 14.63 -34.82 -10.61
N LYS A 597 15.16 -33.80 -11.27
CA LYS A 597 16.56 -33.74 -11.71
C LYS A 597 17.44 -33.05 -10.66
N HIS A 598 18.57 -33.68 -10.32
CA HIS A 598 19.64 -33.05 -9.56
C HIS A 598 20.24 -31.88 -10.36
N ARG A 599 20.10 -30.63 -9.89
CA ARG A 599 20.79 -29.45 -10.44
C ARG A 599 21.93 -29.05 -9.49
N GLN A 600 23.15 -28.92 -10.02
CA GLN A 600 24.27 -28.36 -9.25
C GLN A 600 24.01 -26.87 -8.96
N PRO A 601 24.36 -26.36 -7.76
CA PRO A 601 24.09 -24.96 -7.40
C PRO A 601 24.79 -23.88 -8.23
N ASP A 602 25.78 -24.18 -9.08
CA ASP A 602 26.61 -23.13 -9.71
C ASP A 602 26.82 -23.32 -11.21
N GLN A 603 26.00 -22.63 -12.01
CA GLN A 603 26.45 -21.79 -13.12
C GLN A 603 25.43 -20.66 -13.25
N PRO A 604 25.85 -19.38 -13.25
CA PRO A 604 24.93 -18.32 -13.64
C PRO A 604 24.57 -18.57 -15.10
N ASP A 605 23.33 -19.00 -15.33
CA ASP A 605 22.77 -19.00 -16.68
C ASP A 605 22.97 -17.59 -17.23
N ARG A 606 23.58 -17.47 -18.41
CA ARG A 606 23.93 -16.18 -19.03
C ARG A 606 22.70 -15.37 -19.47
N ASP A 607 21.52 -15.87 -19.18
CA ASP A 607 20.26 -15.28 -19.54
C ASP A 607 19.68 -14.58 -18.31
N TRP A 608 19.61 -13.25 -18.37
CA TRP A 608 19.09 -12.31 -17.36
C TRP A 608 17.57 -12.47 -17.08
N TRP A 609 17.04 -13.69 -17.18
CA TRP A 609 15.65 -14.01 -16.88
C TRP A 609 15.55 -14.53 -15.45
N PRO A 610 14.54 -14.14 -14.65
CA PRO A 610 14.28 -14.77 -13.35
C PRO A 610 13.79 -16.20 -13.58
N THR A 611 14.68 -17.14 -13.88
CA THR A 611 14.33 -18.56 -13.92
C THR A 611 13.90 -18.98 -12.53
N ARG A 612 12.63 -19.35 -12.37
CA ARG A 612 12.04 -19.92 -11.16
C ARG A 612 12.99 -21.01 -10.62
N LYS A 613 13.64 -20.76 -9.48
CA LYS A 613 14.62 -21.70 -8.91
C LYS A 613 13.84 -22.82 -8.20
N ALA A 614 14.14 -24.07 -8.54
CA ALA A 614 13.55 -25.20 -7.85
C ALA A 614 13.96 -25.19 -6.36
N LYS A 615 12.98 -25.30 -5.47
CA LYS A 615 13.20 -25.44 -4.02
C LYS A 615 13.85 -26.81 -3.74
N PRO A 616 14.81 -26.88 -2.79
CA PRO A 616 15.43 -28.15 -2.43
C PRO A 616 14.40 -29.10 -1.79
N VAL A 617 14.59 -30.40 -2.01
CA VAL A 617 13.87 -31.45 -1.29
C VAL A 617 14.51 -31.63 0.09
N ASP A 618 13.70 -31.83 1.12
CA ASP A 618 14.14 -32.12 2.49
C ASP A 618 13.58 -33.45 3.02
N GLY A 619 14.06 -33.87 4.20
CA GLY A 619 13.62 -35.10 4.84
C GLY A 619 12.16 -35.05 5.31
N SER A 620 11.62 -33.86 5.63
CA SER A 620 10.21 -33.69 6.00
C SER A 620 9.27 -34.01 4.84
N MET A 621 9.60 -33.60 3.61
CA MET A 621 8.82 -33.96 2.43
C MET A 621 8.67 -35.48 2.30
N VAL A 622 9.76 -36.23 2.44
CA VAL A 622 9.73 -37.70 2.32
C VAL A 622 8.89 -38.32 3.44
N ALA A 623 9.06 -37.85 4.66
CA ALA A 623 8.27 -38.32 5.80
C ALA A 623 6.77 -38.02 5.62
N ASP A 624 6.42 -36.77 5.30
CA ASP A 624 5.04 -36.32 5.11
C ASP A 624 4.34 -37.08 3.96
N LEU A 625 5.05 -37.36 2.85
CA LEU A 625 4.50 -38.13 1.74
C LEU A 625 4.15 -39.56 2.17
N LEU A 626 5.09 -40.26 2.83
CA LEU A 626 4.88 -41.65 3.25
C LEU A 626 3.80 -41.77 4.34
N GLU A 627 3.78 -40.83 5.28
CA GLU A 627 2.77 -40.76 6.35
C GLU A 627 1.38 -40.48 5.76
N THR A 628 1.29 -39.54 4.81
CA THR A 628 0.02 -39.20 4.17
C THR A 628 -0.52 -40.35 3.31
N LEU A 629 0.33 -41.01 2.52
CA LEU A 629 -0.08 -42.18 1.74
C LEU A 629 -0.50 -43.37 2.62
N ALA A 630 0.12 -43.51 3.80
CA ALA A 630 -0.29 -44.50 4.80
C ALA A 630 -1.68 -44.18 5.36
N ALA A 631 -1.93 -42.93 5.76
CA ALA A 631 -3.23 -42.48 6.25
C ALA A 631 -4.35 -42.67 5.21
N LEU A 632 -4.03 -42.53 3.91
CA LEU A 632 -4.96 -42.76 2.80
C LEU A 632 -5.14 -44.24 2.44
N ASN A 633 -4.53 -45.19 3.17
CA ASN A 633 -4.52 -46.62 2.84
C ASN A 633 -4.07 -46.91 1.39
N ALA A 634 -3.12 -46.12 0.87
CA ALA A 634 -2.67 -46.16 -0.52
C ALA A 634 -1.37 -46.96 -0.67
N SER A 635 -1.40 -48.25 -0.30
CA SER A 635 -0.20 -49.11 -0.23
C SER A 635 0.54 -49.21 -1.56
N THR A 636 -0.17 -49.28 -2.69
CA THR A 636 0.44 -49.34 -4.04
C THR A 636 1.19 -48.06 -4.40
N LEU A 637 0.62 -46.89 -4.08
CA LEU A 637 1.26 -45.59 -4.31
C LEU A 637 2.46 -45.42 -3.38
N ARG A 638 2.33 -45.84 -2.12
CA ARG A 638 3.41 -45.78 -1.14
C ARG A 638 4.60 -46.66 -1.54
N ASP A 639 4.34 -47.87 -2.02
CA ASP A 639 5.36 -48.77 -2.58
C ASP A 639 6.06 -48.16 -3.80
N ALA A 640 5.29 -47.53 -4.71
CA ALA A 640 5.83 -46.83 -5.88
C ALA A 640 6.68 -45.60 -5.49
N ALA A 641 6.27 -44.86 -4.46
CA ALA A 641 7.02 -43.73 -3.91
C ALA A 641 8.38 -44.20 -3.37
N CYS A 642 8.40 -45.23 -2.51
CA CYS A 642 9.63 -45.81 -1.97
C CYS A 642 10.58 -46.28 -3.08
N LYS A 643 10.05 -46.95 -4.12
CA LYS A 643 10.85 -47.38 -5.29
C LYS A 643 11.45 -46.19 -6.05
N SER A 644 10.66 -45.14 -6.28
CA SER A 644 11.11 -43.96 -7.03
C SER A 644 12.17 -43.17 -6.26
N ILE A 645 12.00 -43.00 -4.95
CA ILE A 645 12.97 -42.36 -4.05
C ILE A 645 14.29 -43.14 -4.05
N ALA A 646 14.22 -44.47 -3.85
CA ALA A 646 15.41 -45.34 -3.85
C ALA A 646 16.13 -45.40 -5.22
N ALA A 647 15.40 -45.23 -6.33
CA ALA A 647 15.98 -45.25 -7.67
C ALA A 647 16.80 -43.99 -8.01
N ASN A 648 16.66 -42.90 -7.24
CA ASN A 648 17.32 -41.61 -7.50
C ASN A 648 18.14 -41.10 -6.30
N PRO A 649 19.23 -41.80 -5.90
CA PRO A 649 20.05 -41.42 -4.74
C PRO A 649 20.82 -40.09 -4.92
N LYS A 650 20.86 -39.53 -6.13
CA LYS A 650 21.42 -38.19 -6.37
C LYS A 650 20.49 -37.07 -5.90
N MET A 651 19.18 -37.29 -6.00
CA MET A 651 18.17 -36.34 -5.52
C MET A 651 17.79 -36.66 -4.07
N PHE A 652 17.66 -37.93 -3.74
CA PHE A 652 17.31 -38.43 -2.41
C PHE A 652 18.51 -39.14 -1.77
N ASP A 653 19.55 -38.39 -1.39
CA ASP A 653 20.74 -39.00 -0.77
C ASP A 653 20.34 -39.74 0.53
N PRO A 654 20.69 -41.03 0.66
CA PRO A 654 20.30 -41.80 1.82
C PRO A 654 20.81 -41.27 3.16
N ALA A 655 21.99 -40.64 3.20
CA ALA A 655 22.59 -40.13 4.43
C ALA A 655 21.96 -38.79 4.86
N THR A 656 21.74 -37.87 3.91
CA THR A 656 21.30 -36.49 4.21
C THR A 656 19.80 -36.28 4.14
N LEU A 657 19.04 -37.15 3.46
CA LEU A 657 17.58 -37.00 3.29
C LEU A 657 16.78 -38.19 3.81
N ILE A 658 17.08 -39.41 3.34
CA ILE A 658 16.25 -40.57 3.66
C ILE A 658 16.38 -40.98 5.14
N VAL A 659 17.61 -41.08 5.68
CA VAL A 659 17.81 -41.42 7.10
C VAL A 659 17.13 -40.41 8.04
N PRO A 660 17.31 -39.08 7.87
CA PRO A 660 16.55 -38.10 8.64
C PRO A 660 15.04 -38.24 8.51
N ALA A 661 14.51 -38.51 7.30
CA ALA A 661 13.08 -38.76 7.09
C ALA A 661 12.58 -39.99 7.86
N LEU A 662 13.35 -41.09 7.86
CA LEU A 662 13.03 -42.30 8.60
C LEU A 662 13.07 -42.08 10.12
N GLN A 663 14.00 -41.27 10.61
CA GLN A 663 14.04 -40.87 12.02
C GLN A 663 12.79 -40.08 12.39
N LEU A 664 12.42 -39.07 11.60
CA LEU A 664 11.20 -38.28 11.81
C LEU A 664 9.95 -39.17 11.84
N LEU A 665 9.83 -40.13 10.91
CA LEU A 665 8.73 -41.09 10.89
C LEU A 665 8.71 -41.97 12.15
N GLY A 666 9.87 -42.45 12.60
CA GLY A 666 10.02 -43.21 13.83
C GLY A 666 9.62 -42.41 15.08
N GLU A 667 10.03 -41.14 15.16
CA GLU A 667 9.70 -40.22 16.25
C GLU A 667 8.19 -39.92 16.31
N ARG A 668 7.55 -39.71 15.15
CA ARG A 668 6.11 -39.38 15.07
C ARG A 668 5.19 -40.58 15.35
N ASN A 669 5.57 -41.77 14.90
CA ASN A 669 4.70 -42.94 14.87
C ASN A 669 5.09 -44.07 15.85
N GLY A 670 6.22 -43.92 16.56
CA GLY A 670 6.70 -44.89 17.54
C GLY A 670 6.90 -46.30 16.97
N ASP A 671 6.67 -47.33 17.78
CA ASP A 671 6.95 -48.72 17.39
C ASP A 671 6.04 -49.27 16.28
N ALA A 672 4.93 -48.59 15.96
CA ALA A 672 4.00 -49.03 14.92
C ALA A 672 4.66 -49.02 13.54
N VAL A 673 5.40 -47.95 13.21
CA VAL A 673 6.08 -47.79 11.90
C VAL A 673 7.22 -48.78 11.72
N LEU A 674 7.78 -49.31 12.80
CA LEU A 674 8.85 -50.29 12.71
C LEU A 674 8.36 -51.63 12.12
N SER A 675 7.05 -51.91 12.19
CA SER A 675 6.44 -53.12 11.60
C SER A 675 6.07 -52.94 10.12
N ASP A 676 6.26 -51.75 9.57
CA ASP A 676 5.83 -51.34 8.25
C ASP A 676 6.82 -51.81 7.17
N LYS A 677 6.31 -52.51 6.15
CA LYS A 677 7.15 -53.16 5.13
C LYS A 677 7.85 -52.14 4.24
N GLU A 678 7.15 -51.07 3.85
CA GLU A 678 7.67 -50.00 3.01
C GLU A 678 8.73 -49.18 3.76
N PHE A 679 8.51 -48.95 5.06
CA PHE A 679 9.50 -48.33 5.95
C PHE A 679 10.78 -49.16 6.07
N GLN A 680 10.64 -50.46 6.36
CA GLN A 680 11.79 -51.37 6.50
C GLN A 680 12.56 -51.52 5.17
N ARG A 681 11.89 -51.44 4.01
CA ARG A 681 12.57 -51.46 2.71
C ARG A 681 13.47 -50.24 2.49
N LEU A 682 13.00 -49.03 2.82
CA LEU A 682 13.83 -47.82 2.73
C LEU A 682 14.99 -47.86 3.74
N CYS A 683 14.78 -48.44 4.91
CA CYS A 683 15.85 -48.71 5.86
C CYS A 683 16.91 -49.65 5.26
N GLY A 684 16.49 -50.76 4.65
CA GLY A 684 17.38 -51.70 3.95
C GLY A 684 18.18 -51.03 2.83
N HIS A 685 17.52 -50.30 1.93
CA HIS A 685 18.16 -49.56 0.85
C HIS A 685 19.21 -48.55 1.38
N SER A 686 18.86 -47.80 2.41
CA SER A 686 19.76 -46.82 3.03
C SER A 686 20.97 -47.51 3.67
N ALA A 687 20.75 -48.65 4.35
CA ALA A 687 21.82 -49.43 4.95
C ALA A 687 22.78 -50.00 3.88
N GLU A 688 22.25 -50.58 2.80
CA GLU A 688 23.04 -51.08 1.68
C GLU A 688 23.89 -49.98 1.03
N PHE A 689 23.29 -48.82 0.77
CA PHE A 689 23.98 -47.68 0.17
C PHE A 689 25.12 -47.17 1.06
N LEU A 690 24.84 -46.97 2.36
CA LEU A 690 25.83 -46.50 3.32
C LEU A 690 26.96 -47.53 3.50
N LEU A 691 26.65 -48.82 3.54
CA LEU A 691 27.65 -49.89 3.65
C LEU A 691 28.51 -49.98 2.38
N ALA A 692 27.90 -49.89 1.19
CA ALA A 692 28.63 -49.88 -0.07
C ALA A 692 29.65 -48.71 -0.14
N ARG A 693 29.30 -47.55 0.43
CA ARG A 693 30.16 -46.35 0.47
C ARG A 693 31.19 -46.37 1.60
N SER A 694 30.82 -46.87 2.79
CA SER A 694 31.55 -46.62 4.04
C SER A 694 31.61 -47.82 5.01
N GLU A 695 31.55 -49.06 4.53
CA GLU A 695 31.74 -50.25 5.39
C GLU A 695 33.18 -50.37 5.95
N ARG A 696 34.16 -49.82 5.24
CA ARG A 696 35.59 -49.82 5.64
C ARG A 696 36.15 -48.39 5.65
N PRO A 697 37.09 -48.07 6.55
CA PRO A 697 37.69 -46.76 6.60
C PRO A 697 38.49 -46.47 5.32
N PRO A 698 38.51 -45.21 4.84
CA PRO A 698 39.35 -44.83 3.71
C PRO A 698 40.83 -45.02 4.07
N GLU A 699 41.60 -45.57 3.14
CA GLU A 699 43.02 -45.82 3.33
C GLU A 699 43.80 -44.50 3.37
N SER A 700 44.68 -44.34 4.36
CA SER A 700 45.56 -43.16 4.44
C SER A 700 46.61 -43.21 3.32
N PRO A 701 46.81 -42.13 2.55
CA PRO A 701 47.89 -42.06 1.57
C PRO A 701 49.26 -42.34 2.21
N LYS A 702 50.03 -43.27 1.62
CA LYS A 702 51.35 -43.69 2.12
C LYS A 702 52.43 -42.63 1.86
N ASP A 703 52.29 -41.88 0.78
CA ASP A 703 53.22 -40.84 0.33
C ASP A 703 52.45 -39.66 -0.31
N TRP A 704 53.17 -38.75 -1.00
CA TRP A 704 52.59 -37.60 -1.72
C TRP A 704 52.44 -37.84 -3.22
N ARG A 705 52.59 -39.08 -3.69
CA ARG A 705 52.45 -39.37 -5.11
C ARG A 705 50.98 -39.27 -5.54
N GLN A 706 50.76 -38.60 -6.66
CA GLN A 706 49.45 -38.51 -7.31
C GLN A 706 49.58 -39.11 -8.71
N ASP A 707 48.97 -40.27 -8.90
CA ASP A 707 48.99 -40.95 -10.19
C ASP A 707 48.12 -40.20 -11.20
N VAL A 708 48.78 -39.46 -12.11
CA VAL A 708 48.13 -38.69 -13.16
C VAL A 708 48.84 -38.87 -14.49
N LYS A 709 48.06 -38.96 -15.56
CA LYS A 709 48.53 -38.93 -16.95
C LYS A 709 47.98 -37.68 -17.62
N MET A 710 48.84 -36.67 -17.79
CA MET A 710 48.43 -35.40 -18.41
C MET A 710 48.18 -35.61 -19.91
N VAL A 711 47.08 -35.05 -20.42
CA VAL A 711 46.76 -35.10 -21.86
C VAL A 711 47.63 -34.13 -22.66
N CYS A 712 47.93 -32.96 -22.07
CA CYS A 712 48.81 -31.98 -22.67
C CYS A 712 50.28 -32.41 -22.65
N ARG A 713 51.00 -32.19 -23.76
CA ARG A 713 52.42 -32.58 -23.93
C ARG A 713 53.41 -31.40 -23.85
N CYS A 714 52.94 -30.21 -23.47
CA CYS A 714 53.80 -29.05 -23.30
C CYS A 714 54.85 -29.29 -22.19
N GLU A 715 55.90 -28.48 -22.18
CA GLU A 715 57.01 -28.61 -21.22
C GLU A 715 56.53 -28.46 -19.76
N ASP A 716 55.70 -27.45 -19.50
CA ASP A 716 55.16 -27.18 -18.15
C ASP A 716 54.29 -28.34 -17.64
N CYS A 717 53.49 -28.97 -18.51
CA CYS A 717 52.64 -30.11 -18.12
C CYS A 717 53.45 -31.38 -17.88
N ARG A 718 54.57 -31.57 -18.59
CA ARG A 718 55.51 -32.65 -18.29
C ARG A 718 56.19 -32.44 -16.94
N GLU A 719 56.57 -31.20 -16.63
CA GLU A 719 57.12 -30.83 -15.32
C GLU A 719 56.08 -30.99 -14.20
N LEU A 720 54.83 -30.55 -14.41
CA LEU A 720 53.73 -30.75 -13.48
C LEU A 720 53.42 -32.24 -13.24
N GLN A 721 53.44 -33.07 -14.29
CA GLN A 721 53.26 -34.51 -14.16
C GLN A 721 54.40 -35.16 -13.37
N ALA A 722 55.65 -34.75 -13.63
CA ALA A 722 56.80 -35.23 -12.87
C ALA A 722 56.68 -34.86 -11.38
N PHE A 723 56.29 -33.61 -11.09
CA PHE A 723 56.01 -33.17 -9.72
C PHE A 723 54.86 -33.97 -9.09
N ALA A 724 53.75 -34.18 -9.78
CA ALA A 724 52.61 -34.96 -9.27
C ALA A 724 53.02 -36.40 -8.90
N LEU A 725 53.86 -37.04 -9.72
CA LEU A 725 54.32 -38.42 -9.51
C LEU A 725 55.41 -38.57 -8.43
N ASP A 726 56.01 -37.49 -7.95
CA ASP A 726 57.04 -37.52 -6.91
C ASP A 726 56.45 -37.86 -5.52
N PRO A 727 56.87 -38.96 -4.86
CA PRO A 727 56.34 -39.36 -3.55
C PRO A 727 56.80 -38.48 -2.38
N ALA A 728 57.89 -37.72 -2.52
CA ALA A 728 58.50 -36.95 -1.43
C ALA A 728 58.21 -35.45 -1.53
N THR A 729 58.24 -34.88 -2.74
CA THR A 729 58.15 -33.43 -2.94
C THR A 729 56.72 -32.92 -2.76
N GLN A 730 56.53 -32.02 -1.79
CA GLN A 730 55.22 -31.46 -1.43
C GLN A 730 54.92 -30.14 -2.14
N THR A 731 55.94 -29.34 -2.45
CA THR A 731 55.77 -28.01 -3.05
C THR A 731 56.70 -27.84 -4.24
N HIS A 732 56.17 -27.32 -5.35
CA HIS A 732 56.95 -27.00 -6.54
C HIS A 732 56.66 -25.58 -7.03
N ARG A 733 57.65 -24.94 -7.65
CA ARG A 733 57.60 -23.52 -8.04
C ARG A 733 57.81 -23.38 -9.54
N PHE A 734 56.76 -23.01 -10.27
CA PHE A 734 56.82 -22.75 -11.70
C PHE A 734 56.99 -21.26 -11.97
N ARG A 735 58.15 -20.82 -12.46
CA ARG A 735 58.41 -19.42 -12.81
C ARG A 735 58.11 -19.15 -14.29
N VAL A 736 56.84 -18.95 -14.61
CA VAL A 736 56.35 -18.82 -16.01
C VAL A 736 55.41 -17.62 -16.20
N LYS A 737 55.25 -17.15 -17.45
CA LYS A 737 54.39 -16.00 -17.80
C LYS A 737 52.89 -16.30 -17.55
N LYS A 738 52.06 -15.24 -17.50
CA LYS A 738 50.63 -15.31 -17.09
C LYS A 738 49.82 -16.39 -17.82
N GLU A 739 49.92 -16.45 -19.14
CA GLU A 739 49.20 -17.43 -19.98
C GLU A 739 49.58 -18.88 -19.65
N ARG A 740 50.88 -19.15 -19.48
CA ARG A 740 51.38 -20.48 -19.10
C ARG A 740 50.97 -20.88 -17.67
N ARG A 741 50.91 -19.92 -16.74
CA ARG A 741 50.34 -20.18 -15.41
C ARG A 741 48.86 -20.53 -15.52
N GLN A 742 48.06 -19.74 -16.23
CA GLN A 742 46.63 -20.02 -16.42
C GLN A 742 46.38 -21.39 -17.06
N HIS A 743 47.25 -21.81 -17.99
CA HIS A 743 47.22 -23.16 -18.52
C HIS A 743 47.45 -24.23 -17.43
N LEU A 744 48.46 -24.05 -16.57
CA LEU A 744 48.70 -24.96 -15.44
C LEU A 744 47.53 -24.99 -14.44
N HIS A 745 46.90 -23.85 -14.13
CA HIS A 745 45.66 -23.80 -13.33
C HIS A 745 44.59 -24.72 -13.94
N GLN A 746 44.31 -24.57 -15.24
CA GLN A 746 43.30 -25.38 -15.94
C GLN A 746 43.62 -26.88 -15.95
N GLN A 747 44.90 -27.26 -16.05
CA GLN A 747 45.30 -28.68 -16.03
C GLN A 747 45.18 -29.28 -14.62
N ILE A 748 45.52 -28.52 -13.57
CA ILE A 748 45.35 -28.95 -12.17
C ILE A 748 43.86 -29.19 -11.87
N ASP A 749 43.00 -28.24 -12.22
CA ASP A 749 41.55 -28.34 -12.00
C ASP A 749 40.92 -29.42 -12.88
N GLY A 750 41.29 -29.47 -14.17
CA GLY A 750 40.77 -30.43 -15.14
C GLY A 750 41.11 -31.89 -14.80
N HIS A 751 42.29 -32.13 -14.22
CA HIS A 751 42.71 -33.46 -13.76
C HIS A 751 42.35 -33.74 -12.29
N ARG A 752 41.68 -32.80 -11.59
CA ARG A 752 41.29 -32.90 -10.17
C ARG A 752 42.45 -33.31 -9.25
N LEU A 753 43.62 -32.70 -9.47
CA LEU A 753 44.79 -32.98 -8.65
C LEU A 753 44.59 -32.44 -7.23
N ASP A 754 44.98 -33.22 -6.22
CA ASP A 754 44.96 -32.80 -4.83
C ASP A 754 46.12 -31.82 -4.57
N MET A 755 46.02 -30.59 -5.05
CA MET A 755 47.04 -29.56 -4.81
C MET A 755 46.46 -28.15 -4.82
N THR A 756 46.96 -27.30 -3.94
CA THR A 756 46.74 -25.86 -4.01
C THR A 756 47.70 -25.26 -5.03
N HIS A 757 47.29 -24.16 -5.65
CA HIS A 757 48.09 -23.53 -6.69
C HIS A 757 47.93 -22.00 -6.59
N VAL A 758 48.92 -21.34 -5.99
CA VAL A 758 48.87 -19.92 -5.62
C VAL A 758 49.93 -19.15 -6.39
N THR A 759 49.53 -18.06 -7.06
CA THR A 759 50.48 -17.18 -7.75
C THR A 759 51.07 -16.17 -6.77
N VAL A 760 52.38 -16.24 -6.54
CA VAL A 760 53.13 -15.23 -5.76
C VAL A 760 53.40 -14.02 -6.66
N ARG A 761 52.84 -12.87 -6.29
CA ARG A 761 52.84 -11.63 -7.10
C ARG A 761 54.12 -10.78 -6.90
N THR A 762 55.29 -11.42 -6.91
CA THR A 762 56.59 -10.75 -6.77
C THR A 762 57.52 -11.08 -7.95
N GLY A 763 58.02 -10.06 -8.65
CA GLY A 763 58.92 -10.19 -9.81
C GLY A 763 58.22 -10.55 -11.12
N SER A 764 58.97 -10.45 -12.24
CA SER A 764 58.53 -10.86 -13.58
C SER A 764 59.53 -11.84 -14.20
N PRO A 765 59.10 -12.99 -14.76
CA PRO A 765 57.75 -13.56 -14.64
C PRO A 765 57.44 -14.02 -13.20
N GLN A 766 56.18 -13.84 -12.78
CA GLN A 766 55.67 -14.27 -11.46
C GLN A 766 55.69 -15.80 -11.32
N THR A 767 55.71 -16.30 -10.08
CA THR A 767 55.83 -17.74 -9.76
C THR A 767 54.48 -18.34 -9.34
N LEU A 768 54.09 -19.46 -9.95
CA LEU A 768 53.02 -20.33 -9.45
C LEU A 768 53.61 -21.32 -8.44
N VAL A 769 53.10 -21.32 -7.21
CA VAL A 769 53.50 -22.26 -6.17
C VAL A 769 52.40 -23.31 -6.05
N CYS A 770 52.71 -24.54 -6.46
CA CYS A 770 51.81 -25.67 -6.31
C CYS A 770 52.20 -26.47 -5.07
N SER A 771 51.28 -26.69 -4.14
CA SER A 771 51.50 -27.52 -2.95
C SER A 771 50.49 -28.65 -2.88
N LYS A 772 50.97 -29.89 -2.85
CA LYS A 772 50.14 -31.08 -2.75
C LYS A 772 49.36 -31.07 -1.44
N THR A 773 48.10 -31.48 -1.52
CA THR A 773 47.19 -31.63 -0.39
C THR A 773 46.73 -33.09 -0.30
N ARG A 774 45.89 -33.37 0.70
CA ARG A 774 45.19 -34.65 0.85
C ARG A 774 43.68 -34.45 0.74
N ALA A 775 43.25 -33.48 -0.06
CA ALA A 775 41.87 -33.01 -0.09
C ALA A 775 40.87 -34.13 -0.44
N THR A 776 41.23 -35.08 -1.32
CA THR A 776 40.38 -36.23 -1.65
C THR A 776 40.26 -37.18 -0.45
N TYR A 777 41.36 -37.50 0.22
CA TYR A 777 41.35 -38.33 1.44
C TYR A 777 40.56 -37.67 2.58
N GLU A 778 40.75 -36.37 2.80
CA GLU A 778 40.01 -35.62 3.82
C GLU A 778 38.51 -35.57 3.53
N ARG A 779 38.11 -35.41 2.25
CA ARG A 779 36.72 -35.49 1.82
C ARG A 779 36.13 -36.89 2.05
N GLN A 780 36.85 -37.94 1.65
CA GLN A 780 36.44 -39.34 1.90
C GLN A 780 36.32 -39.64 3.39
N ARG A 781 37.26 -39.15 4.21
CA ARG A 781 37.21 -39.30 5.67
C ARG A 781 36.02 -38.56 6.28
N ARG A 782 35.69 -37.36 5.79
CA ARG A 782 34.50 -36.62 6.22
C ARG A 782 33.22 -37.39 5.89
N GLN A 783 33.08 -37.81 4.63
CA GLN A 783 31.96 -38.63 4.16
C GLN A 783 31.81 -39.92 4.99
N TYR A 784 32.92 -40.62 5.24
CA TYR A 784 32.93 -41.83 6.08
C TYR A 784 32.43 -41.57 7.50
N ASN A 785 32.79 -40.43 8.11
CA ASN A 785 32.32 -40.09 9.45
C ASN A 785 30.82 -39.74 9.47
N GLU A 786 30.34 -39.03 8.45
CA GLU A 786 28.92 -38.70 8.27
C GLU A 786 28.09 -39.95 8.05
N ASP A 787 28.52 -40.84 7.15
CA ASP A 787 27.84 -42.11 6.87
C ASP A 787 27.73 -42.99 8.10
N LEU A 788 28.77 -43.04 8.94
CA LEU A 788 28.72 -43.79 10.20
C LEU A 788 27.77 -43.17 11.23
N ALA A 789 27.57 -41.85 11.20
CA ALA A 789 26.55 -41.19 12.01
C ALA A 789 25.15 -41.56 11.50
N SER A 790 24.93 -41.54 10.18
CA SER A 790 23.67 -42.00 9.57
C SER A 790 23.40 -43.49 9.83
N MET A 791 24.41 -44.36 9.78
CA MET A 791 24.28 -45.77 10.18
C MET A 791 23.90 -45.90 11.66
N ALA A 792 24.47 -45.07 12.54
CA ALA A 792 24.13 -45.09 13.96
C ALA A 792 22.66 -44.69 14.20
N ALA A 793 22.18 -43.69 13.47
CA ALA A 793 20.79 -43.23 13.47
C ALA A 793 19.82 -44.27 12.88
N LEU A 794 20.26 -45.05 11.89
CA LEU A 794 19.46 -46.07 11.23
C LEU A 794 19.36 -47.38 12.03
N CYS A 795 20.40 -47.78 12.76
CA CYS A 795 20.44 -49.00 13.56
C CYS A 795 19.23 -49.24 14.50
N PRO A 796 18.65 -48.24 15.21
CA PRO A 796 17.46 -48.46 16.03
C PRO A 796 16.16 -48.62 15.24
N LEU A 797 16.13 -48.21 13.96
CA LEU A 797 14.93 -48.23 13.12
C LEU A 797 14.75 -49.56 12.36
N VAL A 798 15.80 -50.39 12.30
CA VAL A 798 15.79 -51.71 11.62
C VAL A 798 15.34 -52.79 12.59
N ARG A 799 14.24 -53.50 12.27
CA ARG A 799 13.73 -54.62 13.09
C ARG A 799 14.39 -55.97 12.80
N GLU A 800 14.45 -56.81 13.83
CA GLU A 800 15.02 -58.18 13.83
C GLU A 800 14.09 -59.25 13.21
N THR A 801 13.07 -58.84 12.45
CA THR A 801 12.06 -59.77 11.92
C THR A 801 12.39 -60.33 10.54
N ASP A 802 13.39 -59.80 9.85
CA ASP A 802 13.82 -60.21 8.51
C ASP A 802 15.34 -60.47 8.51
N GLY A 803 15.74 -61.70 8.16
CA GLY A 803 17.14 -62.16 8.30
C GLY A 803 18.15 -61.35 7.49
N ASP A 804 17.72 -60.76 6.36
CA ASP A 804 18.57 -59.90 5.54
C ASP A 804 18.80 -58.53 6.20
N LEU A 805 17.78 -57.95 6.85
CA LEU A 805 17.87 -56.69 7.58
C LEU A 805 18.71 -56.83 8.86
N GLU A 806 18.60 -57.97 9.55
CA GLU A 806 19.44 -58.30 10.71
C GLU A 806 20.93 -58.34 10.33
N ASN A 807 21.25 -58.94 9.17
CA ASN A 807 22.61 -58.96 8.62
C ASN A 807 23.13 -57.54 8.31
N LEU A 808 22.30 -56.70 7.66
CA LEU A 808 22.67 -55.31 7.38
C LEU A 808 22.93 -54.52 8.68
N ARG A 809 22.12 -54.70 9.72
CA ARG A 809 22.32 -54.08 11.03
C ARG A 809 23.62 -54.54 11.69
N ALA A 810 23.93 -55.84 11.64
CA ALA A 810 25.18 -56.38 12.15
C ALA A 810 26.40 -55.78 11.41
N ARG A 811 26.33 -55.67 10.08
CA ARG A 811 27.39 -55.06 9.25
C ARG A 811 27.59 -53.57 9.56
N MET A 812 26.51 -52.81 9.75
CA MET A 812 26.60 -51.39 10.15
C MET A 812 27.27 -51.24 11.53
N ASN A 813 26.89 -52.07 12.51
CA ASN A 813 27.53 -52.07 13.83
C ASN A 813 29.01 -52.45 13.76
N ALA A 814 29.38 -53.44 12.94
CA ALA A 814 30.77 -53.80 12.71
C ALA A 814 31.57 -52.66 12.06
N ALA A 815 31.00 -51.98 11.06
CA ALA A 815 31.64 -50.80 10.43
C ALA A 815 31.92 -49.68 11.46
N ARG A 816 30.98 -49.43 12.37
CA ARG A 816 31.14 -48.46 13.47
C ARG A 816 32.22 -48.88 14.48
N GLN A 817 32.30 -50.17 14.82
CA GLN A 817 33.35 -50.70 15.71
C GLN A 817 34.75 -50.62 15.08
N ARG A 818 34.88 -50.80 13.75
CA ARG A 818 36.17 -50.62 13.08
C ARG A 818 36.71 -49.19 13.23
N ARG A 819 35.84 -48.17 13.27
CA ARG A 819 36.25 -46.78 13.54
C ARG A 819 36.74 -46.58 14.97
N SER A 820 36.10 -47.18 15.97
CA SER A 820 36.56 -47.05 17.36
C SER A 820 37.93 -47.71 17.54
N GLN A 821 38.13 -48.88 16.93
CA GLN A 821 39.42 -49.59 16.92
C GLN A 821 40.51 -48.82 16.15
N ALA A 822 40.18 -48.21 15.01
CA ALA A 822 41.11 -47.39 14.24
C ALA A 822 41.49 -46.07 14.96
N LYS A 823 40.56 -45.47 15.73
CA LYS A 823 40.87 -44.31 16.59
C LYS A 823 41.80 -44.68 17.74
N SER A 824 41.55 -45.80 18.42
CA SER A 824 42.39 -46.26 19.54
C SER A 824 43.78 -46.72 19.14
N ALA A 825 43.99 -47.08 17.87
CA ALA A 825 45.31 -47.43 17.33
C ALA A 825 46.12 -46.20 16.84
N ALA A 826 45.50 -45.02 16.78
CA ALA A 826 46.10 -43.77 16.27
C ALA A 826 46.38 -42.72 17.36
N THR A 827 45.83 -42.90 18.57
CA THR A 827 46.24 -42.24 19.83
C THR A 827 47.29 -43.08 20.53
#